data_AF-A0A975QXQ5-F1
#
_entry.id   AF-A0A975QXQ5-F1
#
_cell.length_a   1.000
_cell.length_b   1.000
_cell.length_c   1.000
_cell.angle_alpha   90.00
_cell.angle_beta   90.00
_cell.angle_gamma   90.00
#
_symmetry.space_group_name_H-M   'P 1'
#
loop_
_entity.id
_entity.type
_entity.pdbx_description
1 polymer ?
#
loop_
_entity_poly.entity_id
_entity_poly.type
_entity_poly.pdbx_seq_one_letter_code
_entity_poly.pdbx_strand_id
1 'polypeptide(L)'
;MSKLNILFFAVLFSFVFNSVFFQKNTNAASDEIPKNVAKRLIDSCNSNNTWIKEKNYDGTEEKFSPYPPGIRSLTGNWISADPEGKKLISSVYEKHEFQVSKENRSFYLNIAAIACHSRALASATNIRIMKELDYNKLETDGSVTFGDRAQGTYYNFDLEAKKYGRIAPPTKITIKESEIDKLSDGDYIHFNVWQCWNGYKEGNHGWDDDVFNQWPGYCYPHKVTIRIKAPVKFNVEGNTKAAVLNSSQRINSDDSRFKSNGRYNPQTAKVGQWVSFRHKVTGKDFNKSNVSGSGHYQTFRNDGHGDYSVNNYNFRWNKESWDSRPTIINQGNIWDTINAVSTDREIFRVTRDMAGKTICSKMSYGVAAGGIDNVNRHNKTTNEACVYVPYDFEITPCVKIDKIRNCSGGDLDVPTNGKVPNDPNDGEEINIPGGGTETSSIRYKITTWRVPSDKESFVTQNNKRDNTNSDTCSPSNFYYQDYQGIENCRVVKDGAGKFNKDTRVADFIPSIEDGAEAGTRYCVALSISPYKMNSNQSQAEQAKQERENLDWRHSAPICIKLVKKPKVQFWGNGVYSKSGIRTSLSTTKQGVLGSWVEYEALSGVKIKDFRTESSQSTRKLAIEDYSSKSSFGQGKSSINSLISNISSKFPKKNFEDANTKVEVYGDANKQLGSISADKQTRVIYGKNIRISGDIVNADRAVNNDSDFRQIIIIADGDITIDQGVKRVDAWLIAQGVINTCAVNGAQNANDVNMKNCNNQLRVRGGTASKGLRLWRTAGSDGTAKDTLANPAEIFNQSADTYLWAQSQSGGVGKIVTTYTKELPVRY
;
A
#
# COMPACT_ATOMS: atom_id res chain seq x y z
N MET A 1 46.43 -51.16 12.01
CA MET A 1 46.52 -51.97 13.23
C MET A 1 46.20 -51.11 14.46
N SER A 2 45.41 -51.65 15.40
CA SER A 2 45.24 -51.22 16.81
C SER A 2 44.16 -50.19 17.25
N LYS A 3 42.92 -50.28 16.74
CA LYS A 3 41.72 -49.88 17.52
C LYS A 3 40.64 -50.96 17.65
N LEU A 4 40.85 -52.13 17.06
CA LEU A 4 39.91 -53.26 17.08
C LEU A 4 40.09 -54.21 18.29
N ASN A 5 41.21 -54.11 19.03
CA ASN A 5 41.53 -55.06 20.11
C ASN A 5 41.07 -54.63 21.51
N ILE A 6 40.70 -53.37 21.73
CA ILE A 6 40.32 -52.89 23.07
C ILE A 6 38.84 -53.24 23.39
N LEU A 7 37.95 -53.24 22.39
CA LEU A 7 36.58 -53.72 22.59
C LEU A 7 36.51 -55.24 22.76
N PHE A 8 37.32 -56.00 22.02
CA PHE A 8 37.32 -57.47 22.13
C PHE A 8 37.86 -57.95 23.50
N PHE A 9 38.86 -57.25 24.07
CA PHE A 9 39.37 -57.56 25.41
C PHE A 9 38.46 -57.07 26.55
N ALA A 10 37.75 -55.94 26.40
CA ALA A 10 36.78 -55.48 27.40
C ALA A 10 35.52 -56.37 27.41
N VAL A 11 35.10 -56.87 26.25
CA VAL A 11 34.00 -57.84 26.14
C VAL A 11 34.43 -59.21 26.68
N LEU A 12 35.64 -59.71 26.37
CA LEU A 12 36.14 -60.96 26.98
C LEU A 12 36.36 -60.84 28.50
N PHE A 13 36.88 -59.72 29.03
CA PHE A 13 37.00 -59.56 30.48
C PHE A 13 35.64 -59.42 31.17
N SER A 14 34.62 -58.85 30.52
CA SER A 14 33.26 -58.77 31.06
C SER A 14 32.53 -60.13 30.99
N PHE A 15 32.85 -60.98 30.02
CA PHE A 15 32.35 -62.36 29.94
C PHE A 15 33.10 -63.32 30.88
N VAL A 16 34.38 -63.06 31.18
CA VAL A 16 35.18 -63.86 32.13
C VAL A 16 34.95 -63.42 33.59
N PHE A 17 34.62 -62.15 33.87
CA PHE A 17 34.30 -61.71 35.24
C PHE A 17 32.84 -61.94 35.67
N ASN A 18 31.89 -62.13 34.75
CA ASN A 18 30.52 -62.57 35.10
C ASN A 18 30.38 -64.10 35.23
N SER A 19 31.33 -64.88 34.70
CA SER A 19 31.30 -66.35 34.74
C SER A 19 32.12 -66.98 35.88
N VAL A 20 32.90 -66.19 36.63
CA VAL A 20 33.75 -66.70 37.73
C VAL A 20 33.14 -66.44 39.13
N PHE A 21 31.95 -65.84 39.23
CA PHE A 21 31.26 -65.64 40.52
C PHE A 21 30.10 -66.61 40.82
N PHE A 22 29.80 -67.58 39.95
CA PHE A 22 28.68 -68.53 40.13
C PHE A 22 29.08 -70.01 40.18
N GLN A 23 30.22 -70.32 40.77
CA GLN A 23 30.48 -71.65 41.34
C GLN A 23 31.11 -71.51 42.72
N LYS A 24 30.37 -70.92 43.66
CA LYS A 24 30.61 -71.19 45.08
C LYS A 24 29.77 -72.39 45.49
N ASN A 25 30.47 -73.43 45.93
CA ASN A 25 29.91 -74.53 46.71
C ASN A 25 28.91 -74.00 47.76
N THR A 26 27.80 -74.72 47.84
CA THR A 26 26.71 -74.67 48.81
C THR A 26 27.14 -74.32 50.24
N ASN A 27 27.25 -73.03 50.54
CA ASN A 27 27.25 -72.47 51.90
C ASN A 27 26.62 -71.07 51.81
N ALA A 28 25.35 -71.00 52.19
CA ALA A 28 24.51 -69.83 52.13
C ALA A 28 25.01 -68.67 53.01
N ALA A 29 25.34 -67.53 52.41
CA ALA A 29 25.47 -66.28 53.16
C ALA A 29 24.07 -65.73 53.47
N SER A 30 23.74 -65.55 54.75
CA SER A 30 22.44 -65.02 55.21
C SER A 30 22.14 -63.60 54.72
N ASP A 31 23.16 -62.88 54.23
CA ASP A 31 23.11 -61.45 53.89
C ASP A 31 22.65 -61.20 52.44
N GLU A 32 22.36 -62.26 51.68
CA GLU A 32 21.97 -62.21 50.25
C GLU A 32 20.45 -62.29 50.00
N ILE A 33 19.64 -62.43 51.06
CA ILE A 33 18.16 -62.51 50.97
C ILE A 33 17.52 -61.27 51.63
N PRO A 34 16.55 -60.62 50.97
CA PRO A 34 15.77 -59.53 51.58
C PRO A 34 15.07 -59.96 52.88
N LYS A 35 15.06 -59.06 53.86
CA LYS A 35 14.53 -59.30 55.22
C LYS A 35 13.13 -59.93 55.24
N ASN A 36 12.21 -59.45 54.40
CA ASN A 36 10.83 -59.95 54.37
C ASN A 36 10.71 -61.31 53.68
N VAL A 37 11.61 -61.64 52.75
CA VAL A 37 11.68 -62.98 52.15
C VAL A 37 12.24 -63.99 53.17
N ALA A 38 13.31 -63.62 53.87
CA ALA A 38 13.87 -64.43 54.96
C ALA A 38 12.85 -64.64 56.09
N LYS A 39 12.14 -63.58 56.49
CA LYS A 39 11.07 -63.65 57.48
C LYS A 39 9.96 -64.61 57.04
N ARG A 40 9.50 -64.54 55.78
CA ARG A 40 8.52 -65.48 55.25
C ARG A 40 8.99 -66.93 55.36
N LEU A 41 10.26 -67.22 55.04
CA LEU A 41 10.80 -68.58 55.16
C LEU A 41 10.83 -69.07 56.62
N ILE A 42 11.21 -68.21 57.56
CA ILE A 42 11.22 -68.53 59.01
C ILE A 42 9.80 -68.73 59.54
N ASP A 43 8.87 -67.86 59.17
CA ASP A 43 7.47 -67.94 59.60
C ASP A 43 6.82 -69.22 59.04
N SER A 44 7.17 -69.63 57.81
CA SER A 44 6.77 -70.91 57.24
C SER A 44 7.29 -72.12 58.05
N CYS A 45 8.52 -72.10 58.56
CA CYS A 45 9.04 -73.18 59.42
C CYS A 45 8.28 -73.30 60.74
N ASN A 46 7.71 -72.20 61.24
CA ASN A 46 7.01 -72.14 62.54
C ASN A 46 5.49 -72.10 62.40
N SER A 47 4.95 -72.29 61.18
CA SER A 47 3.54 -72.12 60.85
C SER A 47 2.63 -73.08 61.62
N ASN A 48 3.05 -74.33 61.88
CA ASN A 48 2.26 -75.34 62.62
C ASN A 48 0.80 -75.44 62.11
N ASN A 49 0.64 -75.62 60.80
CA ASN A 49 -0.62 -75.62 60.03
C ASN A 49 -1.38 -74.28 59.98
N THR A 50 -0.78 -73.18 60.44
CA THR A 50 -1.35 -71.83 60.32
C THR A 50 -1.05 -71.23 58.95
N TRP A 51 -2.05 -70.65 58.29
CA TRP A 51 -1.87 -70.03 56.98
C TRP A 51 -0.86 -68.89 57.00
N ILE A 52 0.19 -68.99 56.20
CA ILE A 52 1.00 -67.85 55.78
C ILE A 52 0.13 -66.97 54.89
N LYS A 53 0.18 -65.65 55.10
CA LYS A 53 -0.60 -64.69 54.33
C LYS A 53 0.28 -63.92 53.34
N GLU A 54 -0.19 -63.76 52.12
CA GLU A 54 0.41 -62.92 51.09
C GLU A 54 -0.16 -61.49 51.14
N LYS A 55 0.70 -60.48 50.97
CA LYS A 55 0.30 -59.06 50.96
C LYS A 55 0.09 -58.56 49.52
N ASN A 56 -1.04 -57.90 49.29
CA ASN A 56 -1.40 -57.26 48.01
C ASN A 56 -0.95 -55.78 47.94
N TYR A 57 -1.00 -55.19 46.75
CA TYR A 57 -0.61 -53.78 46.50
C TYR A 57 -1.50 -52.76 47.23
N ASP A 58 -2.75 -53.10 47.52
CA ASP A 58 -3.70 -52.27 48.29
C ASP A 58 -3.54 -52.43 49.82
N GLY A 59 -2.62 -53.30 50.26
CA GLY A 59 -2.36 -53.59 51.67
C GLY A 59 -3.23 -54.71 52.26
N THR A 60 -4.13 -55.32 51.48
CA THR A 60 -4.90 -56.50 51.91
C THR A 60 -4.03 -57.76 52.01
N GLU A 61 -4.50 -58.76 52.77
CA GLU A 61 -3.79 -60.02 52.99
C GLU A 61 -4.63 -61.22 52.50
N GLU A 62 -4.03 -62.11 51.71
CA GLU A 62 -4.65 -63.33 51.17
C GLU A 62 -3.96 -64.60 51.71
N LYS A 63 -4.67 -65.74 51.71
CA LYS A 63 -4.10 -67.01 52.18
C LYS A 63 -3.11 -67.58 51.15
N PHE A 64 -1.84 -67.75 51.53
CA PHE A 64 -0.81 -68.35 50.69
C PHE A 64 -0.69 -69.86 50.89
N SER A 65 -0.21 -70.32 52.05
CA SER A 65 -0.06 -71.76 52.34
C SER A 65 0.12 -72.04 53.84
N PRO A 66 -0.46 -73.11 54.42
CA PRO A 66 -0.08 -73.61 55.75
C PRO A 66 1.19 -74.48 55.64
N TYR A 67 1.88 -74.80 56.74
CA TYR A 67 2.98 -75.78 56.73
C TYR A 67 2.91 -76.73 57.93
N PRO A 68 3.13 -78.05 57.77
CA PRO A 68 2.97 -79.01 58.86
C PRO A 68 4.02 -78.82 59.96
N PRO A 69 3.70 -79.16 61.22
CA PRO A 69 4.67 -79.13 62.30
C PRO A 69 5.80 -80.12 62.02
N GLY A 70 7.05 -79.70 62.28
CA GLY A 70 8.23 -80.56 62.09
C GLY A 70 8.76 -80.65 60.66
N ILE A 71 8.30 -79.78 59.74
CA ILE A 71 8.87 -79.68 58.39
C ILE A 71 10.40 -79.49 58.47
N ARG A 72 11.16 -80.29 57.71
CA ARG A 72 12.63 -80.31 57.79
C ARG A 72 13.26 -79.12 57.06
N SER A 73 12.72 -78.79 55.89
CA SER A 73 13.14 -77.68 55.05
C SER A 73 12.04 -77.29 54.09
N LEU A 74 12.12 -76.07 53.56
CA LEU A 74 11.21 -75.57 52.56
C LEU A 74 11.91 -74.58 51.64
N THR A 75 11.23 -74.22 50.57
CA THR A 75 11.78 -73.38 49.52
C THR A 75 10.89 -72.16 49.25
N GLY A 76 11.46 -71.12 48.63
CA GLY A 76 10.78 -69.87 48.35
C GLY A 76 11.34 -69.18 47.13
N ASN A 77 10.58 -68.23 46.59
CA ASN A 77 11.03 -67.39 45.50
C ASN A 77 10.56 -65.95 45.66
N TRP A 78 11.26 -65.03 45.00
CA TRP A 78 10.89 -63.62 44.90
C TRP A 78 11.45 -63.01 43.61
N ILE A 79 10.88 -61.87 43.23
CA ILE A 79 11.32 -61.06 42.09
C ILE A 79 12.07 -59.82 42.59
N SER A 80 13.16 -59.48 41.91
CA SER A 80 13.97 -58.28 42.16
C SER A 80 14.27 -57.48 40.89
N ALA A 81 14.62 -56.20 41.06
CA ALA A 81 15.06 -55.32 39.96
C ALA A 81 16.55 -55.51 39.60
N ASP A 82 17.31 -56.13 40.49
CA ASP A 82 18.75 -56.38 40.38
C ASP A 82 19.05 -57.90 40.44
N PRO A 83 20.11 -58.39 39.76
CA PRO A 83 20.47 -59.81 39.79
C PRO A 83 20.91 -60.28 41.19
N GLU A 84 21.45 -59.40 42.02
CA GLU A 84 21.81 -59.68 43.42
C GLU A 84 20.58 -59.87 44.31
N GLY A 85 19.36 -59.71 43.81
CA GLY A 85 18.12 -60.02 44.52
C GLY A 85 17.76 -59.07 45.68
N LYS A 86 18.46 -57.94 45.83
CA LYS A 86 18.32 -57.05 46.99
C LYS A 86 17.21 -56.01 46.82
N LYS A 87 16.98 -55.52 45.61
CA LYS A 87 15.91 -54.57 45.26
C LYS A 87 14.64 -55.33 44.95
N LEU A 88 13.92 -55.71 45.99
CA LEU A 88 12.70 -56.50 45.91
C LEU A 88 11.61 -55.78 45.08
N ILE A 89 10.97 -56.50 44.16
CA ILE A 89 9.79 -56.06 43.39
C ILE A 89 8.55 -56.80 43.89
N SER A 90 8.60 -58.13 44.00
CA SER A 90 7.44 -58.92 44.38
C SER A 90 7.84 -60.15 45.17
N SER A 91 7.26 -60.31 46.35
CA SER A 91 7.35 -61.50 47.19
C SER A 91 6.03 -61.70 47.92
N VAL A 92 5.94 -62.73 48.76
CA VAL A 92 4.73 -63.01 49.56
C VAL A 92 4.45 -61.89 50.57
N TYR A 93 5.46 -61.29 51.22
CA TYR A 93 5.24 -60.28 52.27
C TYR A 93 5.40 -58.82 51.80
N GLU A 94 5.91 -58.59 50.60
CA GLU A 94 6.27 -57.25 50.12
C GLU A 94 6.11 -57.14 48.60
N LYS A 95 5.52 -56.03 48.16
CA LYS A 95 5.25 -55.68 46.76
C LYS A 95 5.67 -54.23 46.51
N HIS A 96 6.37 -53.98 45.41
CA HIS A 96 6.81 -52.67 44.93
C HIS A 96 6.50 -52.53 43.44
N GLU A 97 6.18 -51.31 43.00
CA GLU A 97 5.91 -51.04 41.58
C GLU A 97 7.20 -51.16 40.76
N PHE A 98 7.09 -51.75 39.56
CA PHE A 98 8.19 -51.85 38.62
C PHE A 98 8.10 -50.77 37.55
N GLN A 99 9.13 -49.92 37.50
CA GLN A 99 9.22 -48.86 36.51
C GLN A 99 9.79 -49.39 35.20
N VAL A 100 8.94 -49.40 34.16
CA VAL A 100 9.29 -49.95 32.85
C VAL A 100 9.72 -48.84 31.87
N SER A 101 10.76 -49.11 31.10
CA SER A 101 11.19 -48.32 29.94
C SER A 101 11.74 -49.26 28.87
N LYS A 102 12.13 -48.72 27.71
CA LYS A 102 12.77 -49.56 26.67
C LYS A 102 14.11 -50.13 27.14
N GLU A 103 14.84 -49.37 27.97
CA GLU A 103 16.16 -49.75 28.50
C GLU A 103 16.09 -50.53 29.82
N ASN A 104 15.06 -50.30 30.63
CA ASN A 104 14.82 -50.99 31.90
C ASN A 104 13.50 -51.77 31.87
N ARG A 105 13.55 -53.00 31.35
CA ARG A 105 12.39 -53.90 31.18
C ARG A 105 12.61 -55.32 31.70
N SER A 106 13.67 -55.53 32.47
CA SER A 106 14.03 -56.83 33.01
C SER A 106 13.96 -56.84 34.53
N PHE A 107 13.54 -57.97 35.08
CA PHE A 107 13.55 -58.27 36.50
C PHE A 107 14.05 -59.71 36.71
N TYR A 108 14.39 -60.09 37.93
CA TYR A 108 15.10 -61.34 38.21
C TYR A 108 14.31 -62.22 39.17
N LEU A 109 14.07 -63.47 38.77
CA LEU A 109 13.53 -64.52 39.63
C LEU A 109 14.65 -65.13 40.46
N ASN A 110 14.49 -65.09 41.77
CA ASN A 110 15.43 -65.64 42.74
C ASN A 110 14.78 -66.75 43.54
N ILE A 111 15.57 -67.75 43.92
CA ILE A 111 15.10 -68.95 44.62
C ILE A 111 15.95 -69.16 45.87
N ALA A 112 15.29 -69.42 47.00
CA ALA A 112 15.92 -69.67 48.28
C ALA A 112 15.34 -70.91 48.96
N ALA A 113 16.09 -71.40 49.96
CA ALA A 113 15.65 -72.45 50.86
C ALA A 113 16.02 -72.13 52.31
N ILE A 114 15.36 -72.81 53.23
CA ILE A 114 15.65 -72.79 54.67
C ILE A 114 15.64 -74.22 55.22
N ALA A 115 16.59 -74.52 56.10
CA ALA A 115 16.53 -75.68 56.99
C ALA A 115 15.88 -75.25 58.31
N CYS A 116 14.77 -75.89 58.70
CA CYS A 116 13.94 -75.41 59.80
C CYS A 116 14.51 -75.82 61.17
N HIS A 117 14.39 -77.10 61.54
CA HIS A 117 14.73 -77.57 62.90
C HIS A 117 16.01 -78.41 62.96
N SER A 118 16.42 -79.03 61.85
CA SER A 118 17.63 -79.85 61.74
C SER A 118 18.34 -79.57 60.42
N ARG A 119 19.60 -80.02 60.27
CA ARG A 119 20.33 -79.91 59.00
C ARG A 119 19.52 -80.57 57.89
N ALA A 120 19.31 -79.85 56.80
CA ALA A 120 18.52 -80.32 55.67
C ALA A 120 19.39 -80.49 54.43
N LEU A 121 19.43 -81.74 53.96
CA LEU A 121 19.93 -82.13 52.65
C LEU A 121 18.68 -82.36 51.79
N ALA A 122 18.41 -81.46 50.85
CA ALA A 122 17.19 -81.51 50.04
C ALA A 122 17.36 -80.75 48.70
N SER A 123 16.30 -80.69 47.91
CA SER A 123 16.31 -80.06 46.59
C SER A 123 15.07 -79.17 46.39
N ALA A 124 15.23 -78.04 45.73
CA ALA A 124 14.11 -77.34 45.09
C ALA A 124 14.01 -77.86 43.66
N THR A 125 12.85 -78.35 43.24
CA THR A 125 12.72 -79.14 42.02
C THR A 125 11.51 -78.73 41.16
N ASN A 126 11.49 -79.16 39.89
CA ASN A 126 10.50 -78.78 38.86
C ASN A 126 10.29 -77.27 38.76
N ILE A 127 11.34 -76.49 38.97
CA ILE A 127 11.22 -75.03 39.02
C ILE A 127 11.04 -74.51 37.60
N ARG A 128 9.90 -73.90 37.32
CA ARG A 128 9.53 -73.37 36.00
C ARG A 128 8.62 -72.16 36.11
N ILE A 129 8.65 -71.33 35.07
CA ILE A 129 7.55 -70.38 34.85
C ILE A 129 6.50 -71.11 34.03
N MET A 130 5.28 -71.21 34.54
CA MET A 130 4.21 -71.94 33.86
C MET A 130 3.78 -71.20 32.60
N LYS A 131 3.44 -71.94 31.55
CA LYS A 131 2.89 -71.40 30.29
C LYS A 131 1.43 -70.96 30.42
N GLU A 132 1.17 -70.11 31.41
CA GLU A 132 -0.15 -69.57 31.78
C GLU A 132 -0.05 -68.06 32.02
N LEU A 133 -1.20 -67.37 32.12
CA LEU A 133 -1.27 -65.92 32.35
C LEU A 133 -0.48 -65.12 31.29
N ASP A 134 0.37 -64.18 31.68
CA ASP A 134 1.10 -63.27 30.79
C ASP A 134 2.45 -63.83 30.29
N TYR A 135 2.72 -65.14 30.41
CA TYR A 135 4.02 -65.72 30.03
C TYR A 135 4.44 -65.37 28.58
N ASN A 136 3.47 -65.29 27.65
CA ASN A 136 3.71 -64.94 26.25
C ASN A 136 4.27 -63.52 26.03
N LYS A 137 4.11 -62.63 27.02
CA LYS A 137 4.65 -61.27 27.01
C LYS A 137 6.09 -61.19 27.52
N LEU A 138 6.64 -62.31 28.00
CA LEU A 138 7.92 -62.38 28.69
C LEU A 138 8.93 -63.24 27.91
N GLU A 139 10.21 -62.99 28.18
CA GLU A 139 11.36 -63.76 27.73
C GLU A 139 12.25 -64.08 28.92
N THR A 140 12.76 -65.31 29.00
CA THR A 140 13.65 -65.74 30.09
C THR A 140 15.06 -65.95 29.59
N ASP A 141 16.04 -65.43 30.33
CA ASP A 141 17.46 -65.66 30.13
C ASP A 141 18.05 -66.17 31.47
N GLY A 142 18.33 -67.47 31.53
CA GLY A 142 18.77 -68.16 32.74
C GLY A 142 18.30 -69.61 32.81
N SER A 143 18.57 -70.23 33.94
CA SER A 143 18.36 -71.67 34.15
C SER A 143 16.91 -72.07 34.43
N VAL A 144 16.04 -71.13 34.84
CA VAL A 144 14.60 -71.36 34.93
C VAL A 144 13.94 -70.85 33.66
N THR A 145 13.24 -71.71 32.92
CA THR A 145 12.59 -71.36 31.66
C THR A 145 11.07 -71.58 31.74
N PHE A 146 10.38 -71.25 30.65
CA PHE A 146 8.97 -71.60 30.50
C PHE A 146 8.81 -73.10 30.31
N GLY A 147 7.94 -73.73 31.11
CA GLY A 147 7.78 -75.20 31.08
C GLY A 147 6.36 -75.66 31.38
N ASP A 148 6.11 -76.91 31.01
CA ASP A 148 4.88 -77.66 31.30
C ASP A 148 5.09 -78.63 32.48
N ARG A 149 4.07 -79.42 32.83
CA ARG A 149 4.17 -80.44 33.88
C ARG A 149 5.31 -81.43 33.59
N ALA A 150 5.95 -81.92 34.65
CA ALA A 150 7.17 -82.73 34.69
C ALA A 150 8.43 -82.03 34.11
N GLN A 151 8.33 -80.77 33.68
CA GLN A 151 9.48 -79.97 33.22
C GLN A 151 9.94 -78.99 34.31
N GLY A 152 11.17 -78.51 34.19
CA GLY A 152 11.76 -77.50 35.06
C GLY A 152 13.22 -77.79 35.37
N THR A 153 13.82 -76.95 36.21
CA THR A 153 15.17 -77.14 36.74
C THR A 153 15.11 -77.51 38.22
N TYR A 154 16.19 -78.10 38.74
CA TYR A 154 16.31 -78.41 40.16
C TYR A 154 17.65 -77.93 40.73
N TYR A 155 17.65 -77.60 42.02
CA TYR A 155 18.83 -77.18 42.77
C TYR A 155 18.89 -77.91 44.10
N ASN A 156 19.95 -78.68 44.30
CA ASN A 156 20.27 -79.29 45.58
C ASN A 156 20.79 -78.24 46.56
N PHE A 157 20.45 -78.37 47.83
CA PHE A 157 21.00 -77.55 48.90
C PHE A 157 21.32 -78.37 50.15
N ASP A 158 22.31 -77.89 50.89
CA ASP A 158 22.74 -78.40 52.18
C ASP A 158 22.82 -77.22 53.14
N LEU A 159 21.94 -77.19 54.12
CA LEU A 159 21.80 -76.07 55.06
C LEU A 159 21.78 -76.59 56.49
N GLU A 160 22.57 -75.95 57.36
CA GLU A 160 22.52 -76.20 58.81
C GLU A 160 21.18 -75.75 59.41
N ALA A 161 20.82 -76.31 60.57
CA ALA A 161 19.56 -76.01 61.25
C ALA A 161 19.37 -74.48 61.44
N LYS A 162 18.17 -73.98 61.11
CA LYS A 162 17.78 -72.57 61.16
C LYS A 162 18.56 -71.63 60.21
N LYS A 163 19.31 -72.16 59.25
CA LYS A 163 19.96 -71.37 58.20
C LYS A 163 19.14 -71.36 56.92
N TYR A 164 19.15 -70.21 56.24
CA TYR A 164 18.51 -70.00 54.94
C TYR A 164 19.50 -69.40 53.95
N GLY A 165 19.25 -69.58 52.66
CA GLY A 165 20.14 -69.14 51.59
C GLY A 165 19.52 -69.13 50.22
N ARG A 166 20.10 -68.32 49.33
CA ARG A 166 19.84 -68.44 47.89
C ARG A 166 20.45 -69.75 47.39
N ILE A 167 19.70 -70.49 46.59
CA ILE A 167 20.10 -71.83 46.12
C ILE A 167 20.23 -71.93 44.59
N ALA A 168 19.85 -70.87 43.87
CA ALA A 168 19.92 -70.82 42.41
C ALA A 168 20.51 -69.47 41.94
N PRO A 169 21.22 -69.47 40.79
CA PRO A 169 21.50 -68.22 40.07
C PRO A 169 20.19 -67.50 39.71
N PRO A 170 20.19 -66.15 39.70
CA PRO A 170 19.02 -65.38 39.32
C PRO A 170 18.66 -65.64 37.84
N THR A 171 17.39 -65.89 37.55
CA THR A 171 16.89 -65.97 36.17
C THR A 171 16.37 -64.61 35.76
N LYS A 172 16.92 -64.04 34.69
CA LYS A 172 16.45 -62.77 34.13
C LYS A 172 15.15 -63.01 33.35
N ILE A 173 14.11 -62.24 33.67
CA ILE A 173 12.83 -62.21 32.98
C ILE A 173 12.70 -60.82 32.36
N THR A 174 12.47 -60.76 31.06
CA THR A 174 12.42 -59.54 30.27
C THR A 174 11.04 -59.40 29.64
N ILE A 175 10.41 -58.24 29.78
CA ILE A 175 9.18 -57.93 29.04
C ILE A 175 9.57 -57.71 27.56
N LYS A 176 8.87 -58.40 26.65
CA LYS A 176 9.09 -58.25 25.21
C LYS A 176 8.94 -56.80 24.78
N GLU A 177 9.81 -56.34 23.87
CA GLU A 177 9.79 -54.96 23.39
C GLU A 177 8.45 -54.55 22.78
N SER A 178 7.82 -55.47 22.03
CA SER A 178 6.50 -55.28 21.39
C SER A 178 5.37 -55.02 22.38
N GLU A 179 5.56 -55.36 23.65
CA GLU A 179 4.55 -55.21 24.69
C GLU A 179 4.72 -53.91 25.49
N ILE A 180 5.90 -53.29 25.48
CA ILE A 180 6.20 -52.07 26.25
C ILE A 180 5.27 -50.91 25.87
N ASP A 181 5.01 -50.74 24.57
CA ASP A 181 4.16 -49.65 24.07
C ASP A 181 2.67 -49.86 24.37
N LYS A 182 2.26 -51.09 24.72
CA LYS A 182 0.87 -51.45 25.07
C LYS A 182 0.56 -51.27 26.57
N LEU A 183 1.59 -51.18 27.42
CA LEU A 183 1.43 -51.01 28.87
C LEU A 183 1.07 -49.56 29.24
N SER A 184 0.14 -49.43 30.20
CA SER A 184 -0.31 -48.20 30.85
C SER A 184 0.10 -48.16 32.33
N ASP A 185 0.04 -46.98 32.93
CA ASP A 185 0.41 -46.79 34.34
C ASP A 185 -0.62 -47.48 35.25
N GLY A 186 -0.15 -48.34 36.16
CA GLY A 186 -1.00 -49.13 37.04
C GLY A 186 -1.43 -50.48 36.48
N ASP A 187 -1.07 -50.84 35.25
CA ASP A 187 -1.26 -52.17 34.68
C ASP A 187 -0.55 -53.24 35.50
N TYR A 188 -0.96 -54.51 35.36
CA TYR A 188 -0.33 -55.64 36.02
C TYR A 188 0.23 -56.65 35.02
N ILE A 189 1.36 -57.25 35.36
CA ILE A 189 1.89 -58.45 34.71
C ILE A 189 1.79 -59.61 35.70
N HIS A 190 1.17 -60.70 35.27
CA HIS A 190 0.99 -61.90 36.09
C HIS A 190 1.65 -63.13 35.46
N PHE A 191 2.39 -63.89 36.26
CA PHE A 191 2.88 -65.20 35.85
C PHE A 191 3.00 -66.13 37.06
N ASN A 192 2.88 -67.44 36.83
CA ASN A 192 3.00 -68.43 37.89
C ASN A 192 4.42 -69.02 37.90
N VAL A 193 5.07 -68.96 39.05
CA VAL A 193 6.30 -69.72 39.31
C VAL A 193 5.90 -71.01 39.99
N TRP A 194 6.10 -72.14 39.31
CA TRP A 194 5.93 -73.46 39.89
C TRP A 194 7.23 -73.92 40.52
N GLN A 195 7.14 -74.47 41.72
CA GLN A 195 8.30 -74.93 42.48
C GLN A 195 7.90 -76.03 43.44
N CYS A 196 8.71 -77.08 43.46
CA CYS A 196 8.56 -78.22 44.35
C CYS A 196 9.75 -78.37 45.31
N TRP A 197 9.56 -79.17 46.34
CA TRP A 197 10.57 -79.65 47.27
C TRP A 197 10.76 -81.16 47.03
N ASN A 198 12.01 -81.64 47.13
CA ASN A 198 12.35 -83.05 46.99
C ASN A 198 13.53 -83.46 47.88
N GLY A 199 13.76 -84.76 48.02
CA GLY A 199 14.95 -85.29 48.67
C GLY A 199 16.24 -84.91 47.94
N TYR A 200 17.36 -85.02 48.65
CA TYR A 200 18.68 -84.69 48.10
C TYR A 200 19.06 -85.65 46.96
N LYS A 201 19.51 -85.09 45.81
CA LYS A 201 19.89 -85.84 44.59
C LYS A 201 18.75 -86.61 43.90
N GLU A 202 17.50 -86.39 44.27
CA GLU A 202 16.33 -87.05 43.64
C GLU A 202 15.88 -86.37 42.33
N GLY A 203 16.40 -85.18 42.01
CA GLY A 203 16.10 -84.50 40.74
C GLY A 203 14.66 -84.01 40.62
N ASN A 204 14.20 -83.81 39.38
CA ASN A 204 12.82 -83.42 39.06
C ASN A 204 11.83 -84.56 39.31
N HIS A 205 10.71 -84.23 39.94
CA HIS A 205 9.54 -85.08 40.05
C HIS A 205 9.01 -85.46 38.67
N GLY A 206 8.61 -86.73 38.57
CA GLY A 206 7.91 -87.26 37.40
C GLY A 206 6.49 -86.71 37.31
N TRP A 207 5.73 -87.21 36.33
CA TRP A 207 4.39 -86.71 36.04
C TRP A 207 3.45 -86.80 37.25
N ASP A 208 3.48 -87.93 37.97
CA ASP A 208 2.53 -88.21 39.06
C ASP A 208 2.81 -87.41 40.34
N ASP A 209 4.07 -87.06 40.59
CA ASP A 209 4.51 -86.31 41.77
C ASP A 209 4.56 -84.79 41.52
N ASP A 210 4.59 -84.35 40.25
CA ASP A 210 4.49 -82.94 39.86
C ASP A 210 3.03 -82.44 39.87
N VAL A 211 2.40 -82.46 41.05
CA VAL A 211 1.00 -82.06 41.26
C VAL A 211 0.81 -81.13 42.45
N PHE A 212 -0.22 -80.30 42.36
CA PHE A 212 -0.63 -79.43 43.46
C PHE A 212 -1.25 -80.24 44.61
N ASN A 213 -1.11 -79.77 45.85
CA ASN A 213 -1.79 -80.26 47.07
C ASN A 213 -1.42 -81.64 47.61
N GLN A 214 -0.26 -82.21 47.27
CA GLN A 214 0.18 -83.47 47.87
C GLN A 214 0.85 -83.34 49.25
N TRP A 215 1.17 -82.14 49.73
CA TRP A 215 1.44 -81.72 51.13
C TRP A 215 1.80 -80.22 51.12
N PRO A 216 1.64 -79.47 52.23
CA PRO A 216 1.98 -78.06 52.22
C PRO A 216 3.50 -77.86 52.14
N GLY A 217 3.97 -77.21 51.07
CA GLY A 217 5.39 -77.07 50.74
C GLY A 217 5.98 -78.15 49.82
N TYR A 218 5.16 -79.07 49.30
CA TYR A 218 5.62 -80.13 48.39
C TYR A 218 5.75 -79.64 46.94
N CYS A 219 4.68 -79.16 46.32
CA CYS A 219 4.68 -78.45 45.05
C CYS A 219 3.66 -77.32 45.12
N TYR A 220 4.08 -76.09 44.80
CA TYR A 220 3.19 -74.94 44.85
C TYR A 220 3.38 -74.01 43.64
N PRO A 221 2.27 -73.48 43.06
CA PRO A 221 2.32 -72.32 42.20
C PRO A 221 2.34 -71.05 43.06
N HIS A 222 3.27 -70.14 42.79
CA HIS A 222 3.22 -68.78 43.31
C HIS A 222 2.87 -67.83 42.17
N LYS A 223 1.68 -67.22 42.26
CA LYS A 223 1.24 -66.20 41.31
C LYS A 223 1.99 -64.90 41.57
N VAL A 224 3.02 -64.64 40.78
CA VAL A 224 3.74 -63.38 40.83
C VAL A 224 2.91 -62.29 40.16
N THR A 225 2.68 -61.21 40.89
CA THR A 225 2.01 -60.00 40.37
C THR A 225 2.96 -58.80 40.44
N ILE A 226 3.21 -58.18 39.30
CA ILE A 226 4.05 -56.98 39.14
C ILE A 226 3.17 -55.84 38.66
N ARG A 227 3.08 -54.76 39.44
CA ARG A 227 2.38 -53.53 39.05
C ARG A 227 3.33 -52.63 38.28
N ILE A 228 2.92 -52.19 37.10
CA ILE A 228 3.72 -51.42 36.15
C ILE A 228 3.57 -49.92 36.41
N LYS A 229 4.71 -49.22 36.40
CA LYS A 229 4.79 -47.76 36.33
C LYS A 229 5.34 -47.35 34.96
N ALA A 230 4.46 -46.80 34.12
CA ALA A 230 4.73 -46.53 32.69
C ALA A 230 5.20 -45.07 32.46
N PRO A 231 5.92 -44.78 31.35
CA PRO A 231 6.25 -43.41 30.95
C PRO A 231 4.98 -42.62 30.58
N VAL A 232 5.04 -41.29 30.66
CA VAL A 232 3.97 -40.40 30.15
C VAL A 232 3.80 -40.64 28.63
N LYS A 233 2.59 -40.56 28.09
CA LYS A 233 2.28 -40.57 26.65
C LYS A 233 1.19 -39.53 26.41
N PHE A 234 1.38 -38.66 25.41
CA PHE A 234 0.40 -37.65 25.01
C PHE A 234 0.67 -37.14 23.59
N ASN A 235 -0.35 -36.55 22.97
CA ASN A 235 -0.29 -35.89 21.67
C ASN A 235 -0.55 -34.38 21.81
N VAL A 236 -0.12 -33.63 20.80
CA VAL A 236 -0.41 -32.19 20.68
C VAL A 236 -0.91 -31.83 19.30
N GLU A 237 -1.86 -30.90 19.27
CA GLU A 237 -2.37 -30.25 18.07
C GLU A 237 -2.30 -28.73 18.23
N GLY A 238 -1.81 -28.04 17.19
CA GLY A 238 -1.62 -26.60 17.22
C GLY A 238 -2.26 -25.94 16.01
N ASN A 239 -2.87 -24.77 16.22
CA ASN A 239 -3.37 -23.95 15.12
C ASN A 239 -3.05 -22.46 15.31
N THR A 240 -3.02 -21.74 14.20
CA THR A 240 -2.99 -20.27 14.17
C THR A 240 -4.17 -19.74 13.39
N LYS A 241 -4.76 -18.66 13.91
CA LYS A 241 -5.89 -17.97 13.29
C LYS A 241 -5.66 -16.47 13.35
N ALA A 242 -6.25 -15.73 12.43
CA ALA A 242 -6.23 -14.27 12.44
C ALA A 242 -7.63 -13.72 12.74
N ALA A 243 -7.68 -12.52 13.31
CA ALA A 243 -8.90 -11.74 13.47
C ALA A 243 -8.63 -10.28 13.10
N VAL A 244 -9.62 -9.65 12.46
CA VAL A 244 -9.63 -8.22 12.13
C VAL A 244 -10.66 -7.52 13.03
N LEU A 245 -10.26 -6.42 13.65
CA LEU A 245 -10.99 -5.76 14.73
C LEU A 245 -11.13 -4.26 14.44
N ASN A 246 -12.29 -3.68 14.77
CA ASN A 246 -12.57 -2.25 14.60
C ASN A 246 -12.03 -1.38 15.75
N SER A 247 -11.64 -2.00 16.86
CA SER A 247 -11.11 -1.33 18.05
C SER A 247 -10.10 -2.25 18.73
N SER A 248 -9.35 -1.68 19.67
CA SER A 248 -8.40 -2.44 20.50
C SER A 248 -9.08 -3.31 21.57
N GLN A 249 -10.39 -3.57 21.48
CA GLN A 249 -11.15 -4.31 22.49
C GLN A 249 -10.58 -5.70 22.80
N ARG A 250 -10.81 -6.15 24.04
CA ARG A 250 -10.47 -7.51 24.48
C ARG A 250 -11.34 -8.53 23.76
N ILE A 251 -10.75 -9.62 23.27
CA ILE A 251 -11.48 -10.72 22.63
C ILE A 251 -11.00 -12.05 23.20
N ASN A 252 -11.93 -12.98 23.38
CA ASN A 252 -11.61 -14.32 23.85
C ASN A 252 -10.86 -15.09 22.74
N SER A 253 -9.91 -15.93 23.13
CA SER A 253 -9.23 -16.86 22.23
C SER A 253 -10.19 -17.66 21.35
N ASP A 254 -11.40 -18.01 21.80
CA ASP A 254 -12.36 -18.78 21.00
C ASP A 254 -13.44 -17.92 20.30
N ASP A 255 -13.19 -16.60 20.15
CA ASP A 255 -14.06 -15.67 19.42
C ASP A 255 -14.21 -16.07 17.94
N SER A 256 -15.43 -15.94 17.40
CA SER A 256 -15.78 -16.34 16.03
C SER A 256 -15.07 -15.53 14.94
N ARG A 257 -14.51 -14.35 15.28
CA ARG A 257 -13.69 -13.54 14.37
C ARG A 257 -12.33 -14.16 14.09
N PHE A 258 -11.85 -15.07 14.94
CA PHE A 258 -10.66 -15.87 14.63
C PHE A 258 -11.00 -16.92 13.58
N LYS A 259 -10.64 -16.63 12.33
CA LYS A 259 -10.89 -17.52 11.19
C LYS A 259 -9.62 -18.28 10.79
N SER A 260 -9.81 -19.53 10.38
CA SER A 260 -8.77 -20.28 9.68
C SER A 260 -8.60 -19.67 8.30
N ASN A 261 -7.39 -19.29 7.96
CA ASN A 261 -7.07 -18.62 6.70
C ASN A 261 -5.60 -18.87 6.32
N GLY A 262 -5.11 -18.28 5.23
CA GLY A 262 -3.72 -18.46 4.77
C GLY A 262 -3.39 -17.53 3.61
N ARG A 263 -2.22 -17.68 2.99
CA ARG A 263 -1.75 -16.77 1.91
C ARG A 263 -2.70 -16.68 0.71
N TYR A 264 -3.36 -17.78 0.36
CA TYR A 264 -4.28 -17.84 -0.77
C TYR A 264 -5.71 -17.42 -0.44
N ASN A 265 -6.03 -17.21 0.84
CA ASN A 265 -7.33 -16.74 1.30
C ASN A 265 -7.14 -15.91 2.58
N PRO A 266 -6.47 -14.76 2.52
CA PRO A 266 -6.24 -13.93 3.70
C PRO A 266 -7.53 -13.20 4.10
N GLN A 267 -7.62 -12.80 5.37
CA GLN A 267 -8.64 -11.81 5.77
C GLN A 267 -8.22 -10.41 5.32
N THR A 268 -9.18 -9.54 5.02
CA THR A 268 -8.88 -8.14 4.63
C THR A 268 -8.92 -7.24 5.87
N ALA A 269 -7.87 -6.45 6.10
CA ALA A 269 -7.83 -5.43 7.15
C ALA A 269 -7.52 -4.05 6.58
N LYS A 270 -8.41 -3.10 6.84
CA LYS A 270 -8.30 -1.71 6.38
C LYS A 270 -7.37 -0.91 7.29
N VAL A 271 -6.79 0.16 6.75
CA VAL A 271 -6.01 1.11 7.54
C VAL A 271 -6.82 1.63 8.71
N GLY A 272 -6.19 1.66 9.89
CA GLY A 272 -6.81 2.06 11.15
C GLY A 272 -7.45 0.91 11.94
N GLN A 273 -7.79 -0.21 11.30
CA GLN A 273 -8.24 -1.42 12.00
C GLN A 273 -7.08 -2.12 12.73
N TRP A 274 -7.43 -3.04 13.62
CA TRP A 274 -6.49 -3.84 14.38
C TRP A 274 -6.50 -5.29 13.87
N VAL A 275 -5.33 -5.91 13.85
CA VAL A 275 -5.15 -7.33 13.50
C VAL A 275 -4.59 -8.06 14.70
N SER A 276 -5.14 -9.22 14.99
CA SER A 276 -4.67 -10.12 16.05
C SER A 276 -4.42 -11.51 15.47
N PHE A 277 -3.25 -12.08 15.75
CA PHE A 277 -2.95 -13.48 15.50
C PHE A 277 -3.04 -14.28 16.79
N ARG A 278 -3.82 -15.36 16.79
CA ARG A 278 -3.95 -16.28 17.92
C ARG A 278 -3.23 -17.57 17.60
N HIS A 279 -2.35 -18.01 18.49
CA HIS A 279 -1.68 -19.30 18.43
C HIS A 279 -2.13 -20.15 19.61
N LYS A 280 -2.74 -21.32 19.34
CA LYS A 280 -3.26 -22.23 20.37
C LYS A 280 -2.69 -23.62 20.16
N VAL A 281 -2.17 -24.24 21.23
CA VAL A 281 -1.73 -25.63 21.25
C VAL A 281 -2.47 -26.36 22.37
N THR A 282 -3.10 -27.47 22.02
CA THR A 282 -3.88 -28.30 22.94
C THR A 282 -3.23 -29.67 23.07
N GLY A 283 -3.08 -30.15 24.29
CA GLY A 283 -2.70 -31.53 24.56
C GLY A 283 -3.89 -32.48 24.48
N LYS A 284 -3.67 -33.73 24.09
CA LYS A 284 -4.69 -34.79 24.09
C LYS A 284 -4.07 -36.17 24.25
N ASP A 285 -4.91 -37.20 24.37
CA ASP A 285 -4.54 -38.61 24.39
C ASP A 285 -3.55 -38.96 25.53
N PHE A 286 -3.76 -38.36 26.70
CA PHE A 286 -2.91 -38.58 27.87
C PHE A 286 -3.14 -39.95 28.50
N ASN A 287 -2.06 -40.69 28.77
CA ASN A 287 -2.14 -41.95 29.54
C ASN A 287 -2.07 -41.77 31.07
N LYS A 288 -1.88 -40.54 31.57
CA LYS A 288 -1.87 -40.21 33.01
C LYS A 288 -2.85 -39.08 33.31
N SER A 289 -3.45 -39.15 34.51
CA SER A 289 -4.39 -38.15 35.00
C SER A 289 -3.73 -36.80 35.26
N ASN A 290 -2.58 -36.80 35.93
CA ASN A 290 -1.78 -35.61 36.21
C ASN A 290 -0.44 -35.67 35.47
N VAL A 291 -0.13 -34.64 34.70
CA VAL A 291 1.11 -34.56 33.91
C VAL A 291 1.69 -33.15 33.98
N SER A 292 2.96 -33.03 34.33
CA SER A 292 3.69 -31.77 34.26
C SER A 292 4.78 -31.83 33.19
N GLY A 293 5.05 -30.69 32.57
CA GLY A 293 5.96 -30.59 31.46
C GLY A 293 6.56 -29.21 31.28
N SER A 294 7.44 -29.12 30.29
CA SER A 294 8.03 -27.86 29.84
C SER A 294 7.81 -27.72 28.34
N GLY A 295 7.89 -26.49 27.86
CA GLY A 295 7.84 -26.22 26.44
C GLY A 295 8.54 -24.91 26.10
N HIS A 296 8.73 -24.72 24.81
CA HIS A 296 9.09 -23.43 24.26
C HIS A 296 8.24 -23.16 23.03
N TYR A 297 8.05 -21.89 22.69
CA TYR A 297 7.55 -21.52 21.38
C TYR A 297 8.23 -20.27 20.86
N GLN A 298 8.24 -20.17 19.54
CA GLN A 298 8.70 -19.00 18.81
C GLN A 298 7.67 -18.65 17.74
N THR A 299 7.19 -17.42 17.75
CA THR A 299 6.28 -16.90 16.71
C THR A 299 7.07 -16.19 15.62
N PHE A 300 6.61 -16.34 14.39
CA PHE A 300 7.22 -15.77 13.19
C PHE A 300 6.18 -14.98 12.42
N ARG A 301 6.56 -13.76 12.01
CA ARG A 301 5.77 -12.92 11.13
C ARG A 301 6.46 -12.76 9.80
N ASN A 302 5.65 -12.68 8.75
CA ASN A 302 6.11 -12.42 7.39
C ASN A 302 5.22 -11.36 6.78
N ASP A 303 5.80 -10.21 6.44
CA ASP A 303 5.15 -9.06 5.81
C ASP A 303 5.57 -8.87 4.34
N GLY A 304 6.18 -9.90 3.75
CA GLY A 304 6.72 -9.90 2.39
C GLY A 304 8.24 -9.86 2.30
N HIS A 305 8.96 -9.58 3.41
CA HIS A 305 10.42 -9.55 3.45
C HIS A 305 11.08 -10.85 3.96
N GLY A 306 10.28 -11.88 4.26
CA GLY A 306 10.73 -13.13 4.87
C GLY A 306 10.21 -13.29 6.30
N ASP A 307 10.48 -14.44 6.90
CA ASP A 307 10.05 -14.75 8.26
C ASP A 307 11.00 -14.09 9.28
N TYR A 308 10.49 -13.23 10.15
CA TYR A 308 11.23 -12.70 11.29
C TYR A 308 10.57 -13.12 12.61
N SER A 309 11.40 -13.37 13.62
CA SER A 309 10.92 -13.79 14.93
C SER A 309 10.27 -12.61 15.67
N VAL A 310 9.07 -12.86 16.18
CA VAL A 310 8.26 -11.87 16.89
C VAL A 310 8.40 -12.05 18.41
N ASN A 311 8.23 -13.29 18.88
CA ASN A 311 8.35 -13.67 20.29
C ASN A 311 9.08 -15.02 20.43
N ASN A 312 9.75 -15.24 21.57
CA ASN A 312 10.35 -16.51 21.96
C ASN A 312 10.20 -16.69 23.48
N TYR A 313 9.59 -17.77 23.91
CA TYR A 313 9.30 -17.99 25.33
C TYR A 313 9.47 -19.45 25.74
N ASN A 314 10.04 -19.67 26.92
CA ASN A 314 10.09 -20.96 27.59
C ASN A 314 9.06 -20.98 28.71
N PHE A 315 8.29 -22.05 28.83
CA PHE A 315 7.21 -22.15 29.81
C PHE A 315 7.14 -23.55 30.43
N ARG A 316 6.44 -23.63 31.56
CA ARG A 316 6.01 -24.88 32.18
C ARG A 316 4.51 -25.01 32.02
N TRP A 317 4.03 -26.23 31.88
CA TRP A 317 2.60 -26.52 31.75
C TRP A 317 2.26 -27.74 32.59
N ASN A 318 1.02 -27.75 33.09
CA ASN A 318 0.49 -28.84 33.89
C ASN A 318 -0.88 -29.24 33.34
N LYS A 319 -1.15 -30.53 33.38
CA LYS A 319 -2.45 -31.15 33.20
C LYS A 319 -2.90 -31.67 34.54
N GLU A 320 -4.10 -31.28 34.93
CA GLU A 320 -4.81 -31.82 36.09
C GLU A 320 -5.74 -32.97 35.69
N SER A 321 -6.18 -33.75 36.67
CA SER A 321 -7.01 -34.94 36.49
C SER A 321 -8.33 -34.68 35.77
N TRP A 322 -8.93 -33.50 35.96
CA TRP A 322 -10.20 -33.09 35.37
C TRP A 322 -10.10 -32.54 33.94
N ASP A 323 -8.90 -32.14 33.49
CA ASP A 323 -8.70 -31.52 32.19
C ASP A 323 -8.15 -32.53 31.17
N SER A 324 -9.03 -33.17 30.42
CA SER A 324 -8.62 -34.15 29.40
C SER A 324 -7.92 -33.52 28.18
N ARG A 325 -8.07 -32.21 27.96
CA ARG A 325 -7.55 -31.49 26.79
C ARG A 325 -6.98 -30.12 27.19
N PRO A 326 -5.87 -30.09 27.94
CA PRO A 326 -5.28 -28.86 28.42
C PRO A 326 -4.82 -27.98 27.27
N THR A 327 -5.14 -26.68 27.36
CA THR A 327 -4.53 -25.69 26.49
C THR A 327 -3.12 -25.41 27.01
N ILE A 328 -2.13 -25.95 26.32
CA ILE A 328 -0.71 -25.90 26.69
C ILE A 328 -0.12 -24.54 26.31
N ILE A 329 -0.49 -24.01 25.14
CA ILE A 329 -0.10 -22.68 24.67
C ILE A 329 -1.37 -21.94 24.28
N ASN A 330 -1.53 -20.72 24.80
CA ASN A 330 -2.54 -19.78 24.34
C ASN A 330 -1.90 -18.40 24.22
N GLN A 331 -1.57 -18.02 23.00
CA GLN A 331 -0.86 -16.78 22.68
C GLN A 331 -1.67 -15.92 21.74
N GLY A 332 -1.48 -14.60 21.85
CA GLY A 332 -2.30 -13.61 21.15
C GLY A 332 -3.70 -13.45 21.76
N ASN A 333 -3.82 -13.67 23.06
CA ASN A 333 -5.05 -13.56 23.82
C ASN A 333 -5.08 -12.18 24.51
N ILE A 334 -6.09 -11.34 24.24
CA ILE A 334 -6.11 -9.91 24.65
C ILE A 334 -6.57 -9.73 26.12
N TRP A 335 -6.21 -10.63 27.03
CA TRP A 335 -6.59 -10.48 28.45
C TRP A 335 -5.69 -9.47 29.17
N ASP A 336 -4.47 -9.26 28.68
CA ASP A 336 -3.55 -8.24 29.18
C ASP A 336 -3.87 -6.86 28.62
N THR A 337 -3.86 -5.87 29.51
CA THR A 337 -4.15 -4.46 29.24
C THR A 337 -3.33 -3.88 28.07
N ILE A 338 -4.01 -3.14 27.20
CA ILE A 338 -3.51 -2.47 25.98
C ILE A 338 -2.55 -1.28 26.27
N ASN A 339 -1.86 -1.29 27.41
CA ASN A 339 -0.78 -0.35 27.72
C ASN A 339 0.56 -1.06 27.99
N ALA A 340 0.67 -2.35 27.68
CA ALA A 340 1.93 -3.06 27.69
C ALA A 340 2.75 -2.63 26.45
N VAL A 341 3.57 -1.60 26.62
CA VAL A 341 4.62 -1.19 25.64
C VAL A 341 5.70 -2.29 25.49
N SER A 342 5.55 -3.40 26.22
CA SER A 342 6.36 -4.61 26.12
C SER A 342 5.46 -5.85 26.30
N THR A 343 5.48 -6.77 25.30
CA THR A 343 4.84 -8.11 25.26
C THR A 343 3.30 -8.08 25.15
N ASP A 344 2.65 -8.12 23.98
CA ASP A 344 2.72 -9.17 22.95
C ASP A 344 2.56 -8.60 21.54
N ARG A 345 3.59 -8.81 20.71
CA ARG A 345 3.67 -8.26 19.35
C ARG A 345 2.71 -8.90 18.35
N GLU A 346 1.83 -9.84 18.73
CA GLU A 346 0.86 -10.52 17.85
C GLU A 346 -0.40 -9.70 17.52
N ILE A 347 -0.49 -8.49 18.09
CA ILE A 347 -1.52 -7.52 17.78
C ILE A 347 -0.87 -6.26 17.24
N PHE A 348 -1.40 -5.73 16.13
CA PHE A 348 -0.93 -4.46 15.58
C PHE A 348 -2.08 -3.69 14.94
N ARG A 349 -1.91 -2.37 14.90
CA ARG A 349 -2.80 -1.48 14.15
C ARG A 349 -2.30 -1.37 12.71
N VAL A 350 -3.20 -1.53 11.74
CA VAL A 350 -2.88 -1.40 10.32
C VAL A 350 -2.57 0.06 10.01
N THR A 351 -1.35 0.31 9.54
CA THR A 351 -0.86 1.62 9.12
C THR A 351 -0.89 1.76 7.59
N ARG A 352 -0.70 2.98 7.09
CA ARG A 352 -0.80 3.29 5.64
C ARG A 352 0.31 2.63 4.81
N ASP A 353 1.49 2.44 5.38
CA ASP A 353 2.67 1.80 4.78
C ASP A 353 2.58 0.27 4.71
N MET A 354 1.53 -0.32 5.30
CA MET A 354 1.25 -1.75 5.20
C MET A 354 0.41 -2.09 3.96
N ALA A 355 -0.10 -1.10 3.22
CA ALA A 355 -0.93 -1.31 2.05
C ALA A 355 -0.24 -2.15 0.96
N GLY A 356 -1.01 -3.04 0.34
CA GLY A 356 -0.53 -4.00 -0.65
C GLY A 356 0.19 -5.22 -0.06
N LYS A 357 0.44 -5.27 1.26
CA LYS A 357 1.15 -6.38 1.89
C LYS A 357 0.16 -7.44 2.40
N THR A 358 0.58 -8.70 2.27
CA THR A 358 -0.05 -9.83 2.97
C THR A 358 0.83 -10.17 4.19
N ILE A 359 0.30 -9.87 5.38
CA ILE A 359 0.99 -10.10 6.65
C ILE A 359 0.52 -11.44 7.20
N CYS A 360 1.45 -12.36 7.42
CA CYS A 360 1.19 -13.69 7.92
C CYS A 360 1.88 -13.94 9.25
N SER A 361 1.28 -14.78 10.10
CA SER A 361 1.88 -15.26 11.34
C SER A 361 1.73 -16.77 11.50
N LYS A 362 2.76 -17.42 12.08
CA LYS A 362 2.79 -18.83 12.45
C LYS A 362 3.65 -19.04 13.69
N MET A 363 3.52 -20.20 14.33
CA MET A 363 4.26 -20.51 15.55
C MET A 363 4.97 -21.86 15.42
N SER A 364 6.27 -21.88 15.71
CA SER A 364 6.99 -23.12 16.00
C SER A 364 6.97 -23.36 17.50
N TYR A 365 6.71 -24.58 17.93
CA TYR A 365 6.62 -24.92 19.34
C TYR A 365 7.22 -26.29 19.63
N GLY A 366 7.88 -26.39 20.78
CA GLY A 366 8.37 -27.62 21.39
C GLY A 366 7.64 -27.86 22.71
N VAL A 367 7.00 -29.02 22.88
CA VAL A 367 6.32 -29.38 24.13
C VAL A 367 6.79 -30.76 24.57
N ALA A 368 7.17 -30.89 25.85
CA ALA A 368 7.62 -32.14 26.44
C ALA A 368 7.09 -32.36 27.87
N ALA A 369 6.89 -33.62 28.25
CA ALA A 369 6.51 -34.02 29.61
C ALA A 369 7.05 -35.39 30.00
N GLY A 370 7.33 -35.57 31.29
CA GLY A 370 7.71 -36.85 31.91
C GLY A 370 9.19 -37.21 31.72
N GLY A 371 9.92 -37.31 32.84
CA GLY A 371 11.30 -37.77 32.87
C GLY A 371 11.38 -39.28 32.72
N ILE A 372 11.88 -39.72 31.56
CA ILE A 372 12.80 -40.84 31.27
C ILE A 372 12.85 -40.92 29.74
N ASP A 373 14.07 -40.80 29.20
CA ASP A 373 14.44 -40.96 27.79
C ASP A 373 14.01 -39.88 26.77
N ASN A 374 13.47 -38.72 27.17
CA ASN A 374 13.09 -37.62 26.26
C ASN A 374 12.09 -38.01 25.13
N VAL A 375 11.42 -39.15 25.24
CA VAL A 375 10.65 -39.76 24.12
C VAL A 375 9.37 -39.00 23.80
N ASN A 376 8.84 -38.18 24.72
CA ASN A 376 7.64 -37.37 24.49
C ASN A 376 7.97 -35.90 24.23
N ARG A 377 8.78 -35.61 23.21
CA ARG A 377 9.05 -34.25 22.74
C ARG A 377 8.36 -34.01 21.40
N HIS A 378 7.39 -33.12 21.39
CA HIS A 378 6.71 -32.68 20.17
C HIS A 378 7.29 -31.35 19.72
N ASN A 379 8.07 -31.35 18.63
CA ASN A 379 8.49 -30.13 17.95
C ASN A 379 7.67 -30.01 16.66
N LYS A 380 6.75 -29.05 16.59
CA LYS A 380 5.85 -28.84 15.44
C LYS A 380 5.73 -27.36 15.12
N THR A 381 5.20 -27.07 13.94
CA THR A 381 4.84 -25.71 13.51
C THR A 381 3.35 -25.69 13.20
N THR A 382 2.66 -24.63 13.64
CA THR A 382 1.25 -24.43 13.33
C THR A 382 1.04 -24.11 11.86
N ASN A 383 -0.21 -24.17 11.39
CA ASN A 383 -0.57 -23.53 10.12
C ASN A 383 -0.27 -22.02 10.18
N GLU A 384 -0.15 -21.41 9.01
CA GLU A 384 -0.04 -19.96 8.88
C GLU A 384 -1.42 -19.32 8.85
N ALA A 385 -1.56 -18.12 9.39
CA ALA A 385 -2.74 -17.27 9.24
C ALA A 385 -2.33 -15.92 8.67
N CYS A 386 -3.10 -15.36 7.75
CA CYS A 386 -2.70 -14.18 6.98
C CYS A 386 -3.79 -13.11 6.90
N VAL A 387 -3.35 -11.85 6.81
CA VAL A 387 -4.21 -10.69 6.60
C VAL A 387 -3.64 -9.85 5.45
N TYR A 388 -4.47 -9.50 4.48
CA TYR A 388 -4.15 -8.60 3.38
C TYR A 388 -4.60 -7.18 3.73
N VAL A 389 -3.72 -6.22 3.51
CA VAL A 389 -4.04 -4.80 3.66
C VAL A 389 -4.27 -4.21 2.27
N PRO A 390 -5.51 -3.85 1.89
CA PRO A 390 -5.81 -3.35 0.56
C PRO A 390 -5.29 -1.92 0.38
N TYR A 391 -4.97 -1.56 -0.86
CA TYR A 391 -4.75 -0.17 -1.24
C TYR A 391 -6.07 0.62 -1.16
N ASP A 392 -5.99 1.90 -0.78
CA ASP A 392 -7.13 2.81 -0.71
C ASP A 392 -6.67 4.22 -1.06
N PHE A 393 -6.80 4.60 -2.32
CA PHE A 393 -6.34 5.91 -2.81
C PHE A 393 -7.17 6.38 -4.00
N GLU A 394 -7.26 7.70 -4.17
CA GLU A 394 -7.76 8.34 -5.38
C GLU A 394 -6.87 9.53 -5.73
N ILE A 395 -6.27 9.49 -6.93
CA ILE A 395 -5.29 10.47 -7.40
C ILE A 395 -5.99 11.53 -8.24
N THR A 396 -5.60 12.79 -8.06
CA THR A 396 -6.01 13.89 -8.95
C THR A 396 -4.76 14.45 -9.64
N PRO A 397 -4.50 14.11 -10.92
CA PRO A 397 -3.35 14.66 -11.63
C PRO A 397 -3.50 16.17 -11.78
N CYS A 398 -2.43 16.91 -11.52
CA CYS A 398 -2.39 18.36 -11.65
C CYS A 398 -1.17 18.76 -12.47
N VAL A 399 -1.38 19.69 -13.40
CA VAL A 399 -0.31 20.38 -14.12
C VAL A 399 -0.25 21.79 -13.56
N LYS A 400 0.96 22.27 -13.24
CA LYS A 400 1.19 23.64 -12.76
C LYS A 400 2.19 24.33 -13.67
N ILE A 401 1.88 25.58 -14.01
CA ILE A 401 2.82 26.54 -14.61
C ILE A 401 2.70 27.78 -13.73
N ASP A 402 3.75 28.07 -12.95
CA ASP A 402 3.61 28.79 -11.67
C ASP A 402 3.13 30.25 -11.80
N LYS A 403 2.47 30.75 -10.74
CA LYS A 403 1.74 32.04 -10.56
C LYS A 403 0.53 32.34 -11.44
N ILE A 404 0.27 31.62 -12.53
CA ILE A 404 -0.83 31.98 -13.47
C ILE A 404 -2.02 31.00 -13.42
N ARG A 405 -1.80 29.68 -13.35
CA ARG A 405 -2.88 28.68 -13.18
C ARG A 405 -2.42 27.47 -12.36
N ASN A 406 -3.13 27.17 -11.27
CA ASN A 406 -2.84 26.07 -10.35
C ASN A 406 -3.92 24.98 -10.46
N CYS A 407 -3.59 23.85 -11.10
CA CYS A 407 -4.49 22.69 -11.25
C CYS A 407 -5.84 22.97 -11.94
N SER A 408 -5.99 24.12 -12.59
CA SER A 408 -7.27 24.62 -13.10
C SER A 408 -7.39 24.56 -14.64
N GLY A 409 -6.40 24.01 -15.34
CA GLY A 409 -6.37 23.88 -16.81
C GLY A 409 -6.58 25.19 -17.59
N GLY A 410 -6.71 25.10 -18.92
CA GLY A 410 -7.10 26.21 -19.81
C GLY A 410 -5.96 26.99 -20.46
N ASP A 411 -6.32 28.10 -21.12
CA ASP A 411 -5.39 28.90 -21.94
C ASP A 411 -4.56 29.89 -21.11
N LEU A 412 -3.27 29.95 -21.43
CA LEU A 412 -2.32 30.96 -21.02
C LEU A 412 -1.94 31.81 -22.24
N ASP A 413 -2.39 33.05 -22.28
CA ASP A 413 -2.11 33.97 -23.40
C ASP A 413 -0.66 34.47 -23.34
N VAL A 414 0.15 34.10 -24.33
CA VAL A 414 1.56 34.51 -24.49
C VAL A 414 1.75 35.24 -25.82
N PRO A 415 2.44 36.39 -25.87
CA PRO A 415 2.61 37.12 -27.11
C PRO A 415 3.50 36.37 -28.13
N THR A 416 3.27 36.58 -29.44
CA THR A 416 4.03 35.96 -30.55
C THR A 416 5.54 36.23 -30.56
N ASN A 417 6.05 37.12 -29.70
CA ASN A 417 7.48 37.34 -29.51
C ASN A 417 8.18 36.24 -28.69
N GLY A 418 7.46 35.20 -28.26
CA GLY A 418 8.01 33.92 -27.82
C GLY A 418 8.72 33.90 -26.47
N LYS A 419 8.68 34.98 -25.68
CA LYS A 419 9.18 34.94 -24.29
C LYS A 419 8.09 34.44 -23.36
N VAL A 420 8.05 33.13 -23.16
CA VAL A 420 7.49 32.56 -21.93
C VAL A 420 8.34 33.16 -20.78
N PRO A 421 7.73 33.74 -19.72
CA PRO A 421 8.51 34.23 -18.60
C PRO A 421 9.39 33.11 -18.04
N ASN A 422 10.71 33.30 -17.99
CA ASN A 422 11.59 32.41 -17.23
C ASN A 422 11.35 32.70 -15.74
N ASP A 423 10.69 31.81 -15.00
CA ASP A 423 10.65 31.84 -13.52
C ASP A 423 11.12 30.45 -13.01
N PRO A 424 11.94 30.34 -11.94
CA PRO A 424 12.71 29.13 -11.63
C PRO A 424 11.97 27.92 -11.03
N ASN A 425 10.63 27.91 -10.94
CA ASN A 425 9.89 26.91 -10.17
C ASN A 425 8.82 26.17 -11.01
N ASP A 426 9.25 25.58 -12.12
CA ASP A 426 8.37 24.94 -13.11
C ASP A 426 8.19 23.45 -12.83
N GLY A 427 7.05 22.98 -12.32
CA GLY A 427 6.86 21.53 -12.11
C GLY A 427 5.43 21.00 -12.15
N GLU A 428 5.25 19.84 -12.79
CA GLU A 428 4.04 19.03 -12.71
C GLU A 428 4.02 18.29 -11.37
N GLU A 429 3.06 18.68 -10.52
CA GLU A 429 2.87 18.07 -9.21
C GLU A 429 1.67 17.12 -9.24
N ILE A 430 1.90 15.84 -8.94
CA ILE A 430 0.80 14.97 -8.56
C ILE A 430 0.40 15.35 -7.13
N ASN A 431 -0.70 16.08 -7.01
CA ASN A 431 -1.37 16.26 -5.74
C ASN A 431 -2.23 15.01 -5.47
N ILE A 432 -1.82 14.20 -4.49
CA ILE A 432 -2.66 13.13 -3.94
C ILE A 432 -3.43 13.77 -2.77
N PRO A 433 -4.73 14.10 -2.93
CA PRO A 433 -5.48 14.74 -1.86
C PRO A 433 -5.41 13.88 -0.60
N GLY A 434 -4.97 14.49 0.50
CA GLY A 434 -4.58 13.79 1.72
C GLY A 434 -5.68 12.91 2.30
N GLY A 435 -5.37 11.63 2.50
CA GLY A 435 -6.24 10.69 3.23
C GLY A 435 -5.93 9.20 2.97
N GLY A 436 -5.54 8.86 1.74
CA GLY A 436 -5.33 7.48 1.27
C GLY A 436 -4.04 6.79 1.71
N THR A 437 -3.89 5.52 1.34
CA THR A 437 -2.66 4.72 1.50
C THR A 437 -1.56 5.18 0.54
N GLU A 438 -0.34 4.65 0.70
CA GLU A 438 0.65 4.67 -0.41
C GLU A 438 0.00 4.06 -1.66
N THR A 439 0.35 4.58 -2.85
CA THR A 439 -0.19 4.03 -4.10
C THR A 439 0.40 2.65 -4.38
N SER A 440 -0.32 1.85 -5.16
CA SER A 440 0.33 0.74 -5.88
C SER A 440 1.34 1.29 -6.89
N SER A 441 2.02 0.41 -7.63
CA SER A 441 2.84 0.87 -8.74
C SER A 441 1.93 1.43 -9.84
N ILE A 442 1.85 2.76 -9.96
CA ILE A 442 1.06 3.44 -10.99
C ILE A 442 1.97 3.85 -12.16
N ARG A 443 1.38 3.92 -13.34
CA ARG A 443 1.96 4.48 -14.56
C ARG A 443 1.53 5.93 -14.74
N TYR A 444 2.41 6.75 -15.29
CA TYR A 444 2.10 8.11 -15.71
C TYR A 444 2.57 8.38 -17.13
N LYS A 445 1.89 9.31 -17.81
CA LYS A 445 2.27 9.83 -19.13
C LYS A 445 2.08 11.34 -19.20
N ILE A 446 3.11 12.04 -19.65
CA ILE A 446 3.08 13.47 -19.95
C ILE A 446 2.91 13.61 -21.45
N THR A 447 1.79 14.20 -21.86
CA THR A 447 1.42 14.31 -23.27
C THR A 447 1.42 15.77 -23.69
N THR A 448 1.97 16.03 -24.88
CA THR A 448 2.01 17.36 -25.47
C THR A 448 1.44 17.33 -26.86
N TRP A 449 0.75 18.39 -27.26
CA TRP A 449 0.22 18.52 -28.61
C TRP A 449 0.09 19.98 -29.04
N ARG A 450 -0.02 20.17 -30.35
CA ARG A 450 -0.26 21.46 -31.00
C ARG A 450 -1.72 21.54 -31.43
N VAL A 451 -2.35 22.68 -31.18
CA VAL A 451 -3.67 23.02 -31.71
C VAL A 451 -3.49 24.14 -32.73
N PRO A 452 -3.83 23.91 -34.02
CA PRO A 452 -3.66 24.90 -35.07
C PRO A 452 -4.57 26.12 -34.88
N SER A 453 -4.18 27.25 -35.50
CA SER A 453 -4.84 28.56 -35.35
C SER A 453 -6.28 28.58 -35.86
N ASP A 454 -6.64 27.75 -36.84
CA ASP A 454 -8.01 27.60 -37.35
C ASP A 454 -9.00 27.01 -36.32
N LYS A 455 -8.47 26.38 -35.26
CA LYS A 455 -9.23 25.85 -34.12
C LYS A 455 -9.30 26.82 -32.94
N GLU A 456 -8.99 28.10 -33.14
CA GLU A 456 -9.03 29.12 -32.07
C GLU A 456 -10.39 29.18 -31.36
N SER A 457 -11.50 28.97 -32.07
CA SER A 457 -12.86 29.00 -31.55
C SER A 457 -13.21 27.87 -30.58
N PHE A 458 -12.42 26.79 -30.56
CA PHE A 458 -12.61 25.69 -29.61
C PHE A 458 -12.05 26.08 -28.25
N VAL A 459 -12.83 25.85 -27.21
CA VAL A 459 -12.48 26.20 -25.84
C VAL A 459 -11.65 25.08 -25.22
N THR A 460 -10.51 25.43 -24.63
CA THR A 460 -9.70 24.52 -23.83
C THR A 460 -10.46 24.11 -22.57
N GLN A 461 -10.83 22.85 -22.48
CA GLN A 461 -11.55 22.29 -21.34
C GLN A 461 -10.70 22.37 -20.06
N ASN A 462 -11.33 22.68 -18.93
CA ASN A 462 -10.67 22.93 -17.65
C ASN A 462 -10.96 21.86 -16.58
N ASN A 463 -11.55 20.73 -16.98
CA ASN A 463 -11.92 19.63 -16.11
C ASN A 463 -11.06 18.37 -16.35
N LYS A 464 -10.85 17.59 -15.28
CA LYS A 464 -10.27 16.24 -15.36
C LYS A 464 -11.29 15.25 -15.95
N ARG A 465 -10.81 14.22 -16.63
CA ARG A 465 -11.66 13.18 -17.27
C ARG A 465 -11.05 11.80 -17.13
N ASP A 466 -11.89 10.79 -17.02
CA ASP A 466 -11.50 9.39 -16.84
C ASP A 466 -11.89 8.58 -18.09
N ASN A 467 -11.04 7.67 -18.56
CA ASN A 467 -11.36 6.71 -19.62
C ASN A 467 -10.55 5.41 -19.46
N THR A 468 -10.64 4.54 -20.46
CA THR A 468 -9.87 3.29 -20.53
C THR A 468 -8.74 3.30 -21.56
N ASN A 469 -8.41 4.46 -22.13
CA ASN A 469 -7.50 4.58 -23.27
C ASN A 469 -6.10 5.00 -22.81
N SER A 470 -5.14 4.08 -22.93
CA SER A 470 -3.74 4.35 -22.62
C SER A 470 -3.04 5.24 -23.64
N ASP A 471 -3.57 5.35 -24.86
CA ASP A 471 -3.04 6.22 -25.90
C ASP A 471 -3.65 7.61 -25.79
N THR A 472 -2.86 8.52 -25.23
CA THR A 472 -3.25 9.92 -25.00
C THR A 472 -3.33 10.75 -26.28
N CYS A 473 -2.78 10.26 -27.39
CA CYS A 473 -2.81 10.92 -28.70
C CYS A 473 -3.85 10.34 -29.66
N SER A 474 -4.57 9.29 -29.25
CA SER A 474 -5.58 8.64 -30.08
C SER A 474 -6.74 9.58 -30.44
N PRO A 475 -7.37 9.44 -31.62
CA PRO A 475 -8.61 10.14 -31.97
C PRO A 475 -9.79 9.90 -31.01
N SER A 476 -9.75 8.80 -30.25
CA SER A 476 -10.75 8.49 -29.21
C SER A 476 -10.40 9.10 -27.84
N ASN A 477 -9.24 9.72 -27.69
CA ASN A 477 -8.87 10.44 -26.47
C ASN A 477 -9.53 11.81 -26.43
N PHE A 478 -9.87 12.26 -25.22
CA PHE A 478 -10.52 13.55 -25.00
C PHE A 478 -9.73 14.75 -25.52
N TYR A 479 -8.39 14.72 -25.42
CA TYR A 479 -7.55 15.83 -25.92
C TYR A 479 -7.72 16.04 -27.43
N TYR A 480 -7.88 14.97 -28.20
CA TYR A 480 -8.15 15.05 -29.63
C TYR A 480 -9.58 15.54 -29.92
N GLN A 481 -10.56 15.00 -29.19
CA GLN A 481 -11.99 15.27 -29.39
C GLN A 481 -12.35 16.73 -29.11
N ASP A 482 -11.72 17.36 -28.11
CA ASP A 482 -11.98 18.74 -27.72
C ASP A 482 -11.75 19.74 -28.86
N TYR A 483 -10.73 19.48 -29.69
CA TYR A 483 -10.35 20.35 -30.82
C TYR A 483 -10.79 19.77 -32.17
N GLN A 484 -11.40 18.58 -32.17
CA GLN A 484 -11.73 17.82 -33.38
C GLN A 484 -10.51 17.69 -34.32
N GLY A 485 -9.37 17.31 -33.73
CA GLY A 485 -8.07 17.25 -34.41
C GLY A 485 -6.99 18.03 -33.66
N ILE A 486 -5.84 17.38 -33.47
CA ILE A 486 -4.62 17.95 -32.88
C ILE A 486 -3.41 17.51 -33.71
N GLU A 487 -2.35 18.31 -33.68
CA GLU A 487 -1.12 18.08 -34.44
C GLU A 487 0.06 17.79 -33.50
N ASN A 488 1.10 17.15 -34.02
CA ASN A 488 2.36 16.90 -33.29
C ASN A 488 2.15 16.31 -31.88
N CYS A 489 1.11 15.49 -31.70
CA CYS A 489 0.83 14.87 -30.42
C CYS A 489 1.89 13.81 -30.11
N ARG A 490 2.50 13.90 -28.93
CA ARG A 490 3.49 12.95 -28.46
C ARG A 490 3.49 12.83 -26.94
N VAL A 491 3.83 11.64 -26.46
CA VAL A 491 4.18 11.41 -25.06
C VAL A 491 5.66 11.79 -24.89
N VAL A 492 5.92 12.85 -24.13
CA VAL A 492 7.29 13.37 -23.93
C VAL A 492 8.00 12.69 -22.78
N LYS A 493 7.25 12.10 -21.85
CA LYS A 493 7.77 11.33 -20.73
C LYS A 493 6.73 10.33 -20.25
N ASP A 494 7.17 9.15 -19.91
CA ASP A 494 6.39 8.12 -19.24
C ASP A 494 7.23 7.42 -18.17
N GLY A 495 6.56 6.75 -17.25
CA GLY A 495 7.22 6.01 -16.18
C GLY A 495 6.24 5.27 -15.30
N ALA A 496 6.80 4.48 -14.38
CA ALA A 496 6.03 3.75 -13.37
C ALA A 496 6.70 3.87 -12.01
N GLY A 497 5.91 3.91 -10.94
CA GLY A 497 6.44 3.99 -9.58
C GLY A 497 5.35 3.99 -8.52
N LYS A 498 5.78 3.86 -7.26
CA LYS A 498 4.93 4.13 -6.09
C LYS A 498 5.13 5.58 -5.67
N PHE A 499 4.04 6.25 -5.34
CA PHE A 499 4.06 7.66 -4.98
C PHE A 499 3.46 7.83 -3.60
N ASN A 500 4.20 8.56 -2.77
CA ASN A 500 3.71 9.07 -1.50
C ASN A 500 3.36 10.56 -1.69
N LYS A 501 2.50 11.08 -0.82
CA LYS A 501 1.95 12.46 -0.83
C LYS A 501 2.91 13.50 -1.46
N ASP A 502 2.39 14.30 -2.40
CA ASP A 502 3.04 15.43 -3.07
C ASP A 502 4.36 15.09 -3.80
N THR A 503 4.32 14.11 -4.72
CA THR A 503 5.48 13.78 -5.57
C THR A 503 5.42 14.53 -6.90
N ARG A 504 6.48 15.30 -7.19
CA ARG A 504 6.71 15.96 -8.49
C ARG A 504 7.23 14.93 -9.50
N VAL A 505 6.58 14.85 -10.66
CA VAL A 505 6.86 13.78 -11.64
C VAL A 505 7.75 14.25 -12.78
N ALA A 506 7.59 15.49 -13.23
CA ALA A 506 8.50 16.12 -14.20
C ALA A 506 8.28 17.62 -14.29
N ASP A 507 9.22 18.28 -14.99
CA ASP A 507 9.19 19.69 -15.34
C ASP A 507 9.16 19.76 -16.86
N PHE A 508 8.00 20.05 -17.44
CA PHE A 508 7.88 20.13 -18.89
C PHE A 508 7.10 21.38 -19.31
N ILE A 509 7.76 22.22 -20.13
CA ILE A 509 7.14 23.35 -20.82
C ILE A 509 7.16 23.05 -22.31
N PRO A 510 6.01 23.13 -23.01
CA PRO A 510 5.96 22.99 -24.46
C PRO A 510 6.86 24.02 -25.15
N SER A 511 7.75 23.55 -26.03
CA SER A 511 8.53 24.42 -26.90
C SER A 511 7.62 25.08 -27.94
N ILE A 512 7.72 26.40 -28.07
CA ILE A 512 7.01 27.17 -29.10
C ILE A 512 7.89 27.22 -30.35
N GLU A 513 7.34 26.92 -31.52
CA GLU A 513 8.05 26.98 -32.79
C GLU A 513 8.32 28.44 -33.18
N ASP A 514 9.50 28.72 -33.74
CA ASP A 514 9.83 30.06 -34.25
C ASP A 514 8.87 30.45 -35.38
N GLY A 515 8.28 31.63 -35.30
CA GLY A 515 7.34 32.14 -36.30
C GLY A 515 5.93 31.55 -36.24
N ALA A 516 5.57 30.84 -35.16
CA ALA A 516 4.22 30.29 -34.98
C ALA A 516 3.11 31.37 -35.04
N GLU A 517 2.04 31.07 -35.75
CA GLU A 517 0.90 31.98 -35.93
C GLU A 517 0.15 32.24 -34.62
N ALA A 518 -0.33 33.47 -34.41
CA ALA A 518 -1.25 33.76 -33.31
C ALA A 518 -2.57 32.97 -33.48
N GLY A 519 -3.12 32.53 -32.34
CA GLY A 519 -4.22 31.57 -32.26
C GLY A 519 -3.76 30.13 -32.03
N THR A 520 -2.53 29.78 -32.42
CA THR A 520 -1.93 28.45 -32.17
C THR A 520 -1.80 28.20 -30.67
N ARG A 521 -2.09 26.97 -30.23
CA ARG A 521 -1.87 26.54 -28.84
C ARG A 521 -0.86 25.40 -28.75
N TYR A 522 -0.04 25.44 -27.70
CA TYR A 522 0.86 24.36 -27.32
C TYR A 522 0.44 23.84 -25.95
N CYS A 523 -0.09 22.62 -25.91
CA CYS A 523 -0.75 22.06 -24.74
C CYS A 523 0.08 20.97 -24.08
N VAL A 524 -0.07 20.82 -22.77
CA VAL A 524 0.51 19.74 -21.96
C VAL A 524 -0.53 19.21 -20.97
N ALA A 525 -0.51 17.89 -20.74
CA ALA A 525 -1.35 17.25 -19.74
C ALA A 525 -0.73 15.97 -19.15
N LEU A 526 -1.10 15.67 -17.92
CA LEU A 526 -0.64 14.52 -17.14
C LEU A 526 -1.76 13.46 -17.05
N SER A 527 -1.42 12.23 -17.41
CA SER A 527 -2.34 11.08 -17.36
C SER A 527 -1.79 9.99 -16.44
N ILE A 528 -2.63 9.39 -15.60
CA ILE A 528 -2.22 8.41 -14.56
C ILE A 528 -3.12 7.18 -14.59
N SER A 529 -2.53 5.99 -14.40
CA SER A 529 -3.25 4.73 -14.23
C SER A 529 -2.52 3.73 -13.32
N PRO A 530 -3.20 2.99 -12.43
CA PRO A 530 -4.58 3.21 -12.03
C PRO A 530 -4.67 4.47 -11.18
N TYR A 531 -5.71 5.28 -11.41
CA TYR A 531 -5.90 6.52 -10.67
C TYR A 531 -6.64 6.32 -9.34
N LYS A 532 -7.30 5.17 -9.14
CA LYS A 532 -8.06 4.84 -7.92
C LYS A 532 -7.95 3.36 -7.56
N MET A 533 -7.94 3.07 -6.27
CA MET A 533 -8.13 1.75 -5.67
C MET A 533 -8.93 1.89 -4.39
N ASN A 534 -9.80 0.92 -4.09
CA ASN A 534 -10.72 0.97 -2.95
C ASN A 534 -10.44 -0.15 -1.95
N SER A 535 -10.56 0.15 -0.65
CA SER A 535 -10.38 -0.85 0.43
C SER A 535 -11.42 -1.97 0.49
N ASN A 536 -12.48 -1.90 -0.33
CA ASN A 536 -13.50 -2.95 -0.44
C ASN A 536 -13.16 -4.01 -1.51
N GLN A 537 -12.16 -3.77 -2.37
CA GLN A 537 -11.75 -4.72 -3.39
C GLN A 537 -10.93 -5.86 -2.76
N SER A 538 -11.08 -7.06 -3.34
CA SER A 538 -10.23 -8.21 -3.03
C SER A 538 -8.80 -8.02 -3.54
N GLN A 539 -7.86 -8.79 -2.99
CA GLN A 539 -6.48 -8.79 -3.45
C GLN A 539 -6.35 -9.09 -4.95
N ALA A 540 -7.15 -10.04 -5.46
CA ALA A 540 -7.14 -10.43 -6.87
C ALA A 540 -7.62 -9.30 -7.79
N GLU A 541 -8.64 -8.54 -7.37
CA GLU A 541 -9.14 -7.39 -8.12
C GLU A 541 -8.10 -6.26 -8.18
N GLN A 542 -7.48 -5.91 -7.05
CA GLN A 542 -6.44 -4.87 -7.02
C GLN A 542 -5.20 -5.28 -7.84
N ALA A 543 -4.78 -6.55 -7.74
CA ALA A 543 -3.67 -7.09 -8.53
C ALA A 543 -3.99 -7.18 -10.03
N LYS A 544 -5.26 -7.39 -10.41
CA LYS A 544 -5.71 -7.30 -11.81
C LYS A 544 -5.61 -5.87 -12.31
N GLN A 545 -6.14 -4.91 -11.54
CA GLN A 545 -6.14 -3.50 -11.91
C GLN A 545 -4.72 -2.92 -12.07
N GLU A 546 -3.79 -3.29 -11.17
CA GLU A 546 -2.36 -2.91 -11.26
C GLU A 546 -1.64 -3.56 -12.47
N ARG A 547 -2.00 -4.79 -12.85
CA ARG A 547 -1.41 -5.44 -14.04
C ARG A 547 -1.94 -4.85 -15.34
N GLU A 548 -3.25 -4.65 -15.42
CA GLU A 548 -3.91 -4.23 -16.66
C GLU A 548 -3.73 -2.73 -16.94
N ASN A 549 -3.65 -1.87 -15.91
CA ASN A 549 -3.48 -0.40 -16.07
C ASN A 549 -4.42 0.22 -17.11
N LEU A 550 -5.69 -0.21 -17.08
CA LEU A 550 -6.69 0.21 -18.06
C LEU A 550 -7.40 1.48 -17.64
N ASP A 551 -7.57 1.76 -16.35
CA ASP A 551 -8.30 2.95 -15.90
C ASP A 551 -7.38 4.17 -15.87
N TRP A 552 -7.52 5.07 -16.84
CA TRP A 552 -6.74 6.30 -16.95
C TRP A 552 -7.53 7.51 -16.47
N ARG A 553 -6.87 8.36 -15.67
CA ARG A 553 -7.35 9.70 -15.36
C ARG A 553 -6.43 10.72 -15.99
N HIS A 554 -7.05 11.62 -16.74
CA HIS A 554 -6.42 12.68 -17.50
C HIS A 554 -6.62 14.02 -16.78
N SER A 555 -5.51 14.76 -16.57
CA SER A 555 -5.58 16.12 -16.02
C SER A 555 -6.30 17.05 -17.00
N ALA A 556 -6.83 18.16 -16.45
CA ALA A 556 -7.18 19.30 -17.29
C ALA A 556 -5.91 19.79 -18.01
N PRO A 557 -5.93 19.99 -19.34
CA PRO A 557 -4.77 20.46 -20.08
C PRO A 557 -4.47 21.91 -19.77
N ILE A 558 -3.18 22.27 -19.77
CA ILE A 558 -2.75 23.67 -19.83
C ILE A 558 -2.21 23.93 -21.23
N CYS A 559 -2.68 25.01 -21.85
CA CYS A 559 -2.33 25.37 -23.21
C CYS A 559 -1.73 26.77 -23.26
N ILE A 560 -0.52 26.91 -23.81
CA ILE A 560 0.07 28.20 -24.15
C ILE A 560 -0.57 28.68 -25.45
N LYS A 561 -1.43 29.69 -25.39
CA LYS A 561 -2.09 30.29 -26.55
C LYS A 561 -1.27 31.48 -27.04
N LEU A 562 -0.85 31.45 -28.30
CA LEU A 562 -0.17 32.58 -28.91
C LEU A 562 -1.15 33.70 -29.24
N VAL A 563 -0.87 34.91 -28.76
CA VAL A 563 -1.70 36.10 -29.02
C VAL A 563 -0.87 37.22 -29.65
N LYS A 564 -1.50 38.07 -30.46
CA LYS A 564 -0.88 39.29 -30.96
C LYS A 564 -1.33 40.51 -30.17
N LYS A 565 -0.51 41.56 -30.25
CA LYS A 565 -0.73 42.85 -29.59
C LYS A 565 -0.77 43.96 -30.65
N PRO A 566 -1.91 44.12 -31.37
CA PRO A 566 -2.04 45.07 -32.47
C PRO A 566 -1.68 46.50 -32.06
N LYS A 567 -1.08 47.27 -32.98
CA LYS A 567 -0.66 48.66 -32.74
C LYS A 567 -1.57 49.66 -33.46
N VAL A 568 -1.66 50.86 -32.91
CA VAL A 568 -2.28 52.02 -33.56
C VAL A 568 -1.26 53.15 -33.65
N GLN A 569 -1.34 53.92 -34.73
CA GLN A 569 -0.55 55.13 -34.89
C GLN A 569 -1.46 56.34 -35.12
N PHE A 570 -1.10 57.46 -34.49
CA PHE A 570 -1.80 58.73 -34.65
C PHE A 570 -0.84 59.77 -35.23
N TRP A 571 -1.12 60.22 -36.44
CA TRP A 571 -0.29 61.13 -37.22
C TRP A 571 -1.00 62.49 -37.38
N GLY A 572 -0.23 63.57 -37.47
CA GLY A 572 -0.72 64.90 -37.81
C GLY A 572 -1.50 65.63 -36.70
N ASN A 573 -1.73 65.02 -35.53
CA ASN A 573 -2.28 65.66 -34.32
C ASN A 573 -2.00 64.82 -33.06
N GLY A 574 -2.41 65.32 -31.88
CA GLY A 574 -2.42 64.62 -30.61
C GLY A 574 -3.68 63.77 -30.34
N VAL A 575 -3.62 62.96 -29.29
CA VAL A 575 -4.74 62.14 -28.78
C VAL A 575 -5.19 62.67 -27.44
N TYR A 576 -6.49 62.98 -27.30
CA TYR A 576 -7.07 63.56 -26.10
C TYR A 576 -8.23 62.71 -25.58
N SER A 577 -8.08 62.14 -24.38
CA SER A 577 -9.11 61.25 -23.79
C SER A 577 -9.49 61.67 -22.38
N LYS A 578 -10.79 61.81 -22.10
CA LYS A 578 -11.25 62.05 -20.72
C LYS A 578 -11.15 60.81 -19.82
N SER A 579 -11.22 59.60 -20.40
CA SER A 579 -11.43 58.34 -19.67
C SER A 579 -10.21 57.39 -19.70
N GLY A 580 -9.03 57.90 -20.04
CA GLY A 580 -7.79 57.12 -20.14
C GLY A 580 -7.44 56.71 -21.57
N ILE A 581 -6.19 56.31 -21.76
CA ILE A 581 -5.70 55.68 -22.99
C ILE A 581 -5.05 54.36 -22.58
N ARG A 582 -5.47 53.25 -23.20
CA ARG A 582 -4.92 51.92 -22.92
C ARG A 582 -4.59 51.22 -24.23
N THR A 583 -3.30 50.96 -24.42
CA THR A 583 -2.81 50.15 -25.55
C THR A 583 -2.00 48.98 -25.03
N SER A 584 -1.09 48.43 -25.85
CA SER A 584 -0.30 47.26 -25.47
C SER A 584 1.14 47.40 -25.98
N LEU A 585 2.10 46.96 -25.16
CA LEU A 585 3.52 46.90 -25.52
C LEU A 585 3.95 45.46 -25.85
N SER A 586 4.80 45.34 -26.86
CA SER A 586 5.47 44.10 -27.25
C SER A 586 6.97 44.24 -27.04
N THR A 587 7.56 43.36 -26.22
CA THR A 587 9.00 43.33 -25.95
C THR A 587 9.72 42.49 -27.00
N THR A 588 10.53 43.09 -27.87
CA THR A 588 11.28 42.36 -28.89
C THR A 588 12.77 42.30 -28.52
N LYS A 589 13.57 41.55 -29.29
CA LYS A 589 15.04 41.57 -29.13
C LYS A 589 15.62 42.97 -29.41
N GLN A 590 14.91 43.79 -30.20
CA GLN A 590 15.31 45.12 -30.67
C GLN A 590 14.82 46.27 -29.77
N GLY A 591 13.97 45.99 -28.76
CA GLY A 591 13.43 47.02 -27.88
C GLY A 591 11.96 46.78 -27.53
N VAL A 592 11.24 47.84 -27.17
CA VAL A 592 9.81 47.75 -26.84
C VAL A 592 9.01 48.48 -27.90
N LEU A 593 8.15 47.74 -28.60
CA LEU A 593 7.26 48.25 -29.64
C LEU A 593 5.87 48.50 -29.07
N GLY A 594 5.23 49.61 -29.45
CA GLY A 594 3.96 50.05 -28.90
C GLY A 594 3.19 50.92 -29.87
N SER A 595 1.92 51.15 -29.53
CA SER A 595 1.12 52.17 -30.19
C SER A 595 1.63 53.56 -29.83
N TRP A 596 1.54 54.51 -30.76
CA TRP A 596 2.13 55.83 -30.56
C TRP A 596 1.35 56.98 -31.23
N VAL A 597 1.66 58.20 -30.79
CA VAL A 597 1.19 59.46 -31.38
C VAL A 597 2.38 60.35 -31.77
N GLU A 598 2.27 61.09 -32.88
CA GLU A 598 3.34 61.95 -33.39
C GLU A 598 3.64 63.13 -32.46
N TYR A 599 2.59 63.74 -31.90
CA TYR A 599 2.67 64.91 -31.03
C TYR A 599 2.44 64.52 -29.56
N GLU A 600 1.24 64.76 -29.04
CA GLU A 600 0.92 64.67 -27.62
C GLU A 600 -0.20 63.67 -27.31
N ALA A 601 -0.13 63.07 -26.13
CA ALA A 601 -1.19 62.22 -25.58
C ALA A 601 -1.61 62.77 -24.22
N LEU A 602 -2.82 63.34 -24.13
CA LEU A 602 -3.35 63.89 -22.90
C LEU A 602 -4.55 63.08 -22.43
N SER A 603 -4.56 62.75 -21.14
CA SER A 603 -5.73 62.09 -20.56
C SER A 603 -6.07 62.53 -19.15
N GLY A 604 -7.38 62.63 -18.87
CA GLY A 604 -7.90 62.88 -17.53
C GLY A 604 -7.88 61.65 -16.59
N VAL A 605 -7.44 60.49 -17.10
CA VAL A 605 -7.20 59.24 -16.35
C VAL A 605 -5.92 58.61 -16.88
N LYS A 606 -5.35 57.66 -16.14
CA LYS A 606 -4.07 56.99 -16.45
C LYS A 606 -3.92 56.53 -17.91
N ILE A 607 -2.84 56.97 -18.55
CA ILE A 607 -2.34 56.42 -19.81
C ILE A 607 -1.52 55.15 -19.53
N LYS A 608 -1.82 54.05 -20.22
CA LYS A 608 -1.13 52.75 -20.07
C LYS A 608 -0.60 52.26 -21.42
N ASP A 609 0.67 51.88 -21.45
CA ASP A 609 1.29 51.15 -22.56
C ASP A 609 1.24 51.87 -23.93
N PHE A 610 1.12 53.21 -23.92
CA PHE A 610 1.04 54.11 -25.09
C PHE A 610 2.24 55.06 -25.10
N ARG A 611 2.74 55.44 -26.29
CA ARG A 611 3.97 56.22 -26.45
C ARG A 611 3.78 57.46 -27.36
N THR A 612 4.77 58.34 -27.38
CA THR A 612 4.91 59.40 -28.39
C THR A 612 6.24 59.21 -29.13
N GLU A 613 6.23 59.34 -30.46
CA GLU A 613 7.47 59.28 -31.25
C GLU A 613 8.28 60.57 -31.15
N SER A 614 7.73 61.65 -30.56
CA SER A 614 8.45 62.91 -30.31
C SER A 614 9.59 62.81 -29.29
N SER A 615 9.82 61.65 -28.64
CA SER A 615 10.97 61.46 -27.73
C SER A 615 11.27 59.99 -27.42
N GLN A 616 12.48 59.52 -27.79
CA GLN A 616 13.08 58.29 -27.23
C GLN A 616 13.78 58.51 -25.87
N SER A 617 13.90 59.74 -25.34
CA SER A 617 14.83 60.00 -24.22
C SER A 617 14.43 61.02 -23.13
N THR A 618 13.22 61.59 -23.10
CA THR A 618 12.91 62.66 -22.12
C THR A 618 11.75 62.34 -21.18
N ARG A 619 12.01 62.50 -19.87
CA ARG A 619 11.08 62.27 -18.75
C ARG A 619 9.93 63.29 -18.64
N LYS A 620 9.72 64.22 -19.59
CA LYS A 620 8.83 65.39 -19.39
C LYS A 620 8.17 66.02 -20.64
N LEU A 621 8.06 65.36 -21.78
CA LEU A 621 7.35 65.96 -22.92
C LEU A 621 6.18 65.06 -23.40
N ALA A 622 4.98 65.47 -22.96
CA ALA A 622 3.66 65.21 -23.55
C ALA A 622 2.96 63.83 -23.35
N ILE A 623 3.27 63.11 -22.26
CA ILE A 623 2.37 62.08 -21.69
C ILE A 623 2.15 62.45 -20.23
N GLU A 624 1.06 63.15 -19.93
CA GLU A 624 0.70 63.56 -18.57
C GLU A 624 -0.67 63.04 -18.17
N ASP A 625 -0.71 62.34 -17.04
CA ASP A 625 -1.94 62.01 -16.31
C ASP A 625 -2.40 63.27 -15.56
N TYR A 626 -3.28 64.08 -16.15
CA TYR A 626 -3.77 65.28 -15.47
C TYR A 626 -4.79 64.88 -14.40
N SER A 627 -4.48 65.14 -13.12
CA SER A 627 -5.37 64.87 -11.98
C SER A 627 -6.58 65.81 -11.90
N SER A 628 -6.59 66.91 -12.67
CA SER A 628 -7.75 67.78 -12.81
C SER A 628 -8.74 67.17 -13.80
N LYS A 629 -9.80 66.55 -13.28
CA LYS A 629 -10.90 65.91 -14.03
C LYS A 629 -11.69 66.82 -15.00
N SER A 630 -11.31 68.08 -15.20
CA SER A 630 -12.20 69.13 -15.70
C SER A 630 -11.93 69.71 -17.10
N SER A 631 -10.78 69.49 -17.76
CA SER A 631 -10.45 70.34 -18.93
C SER A 631 -9.86 69.66 -20.17
N PHE A 632 -9.44 68.39 -20.13
CA PHE A 632 -8.77 67.75 -21.26
C PHE A 632 -9.47 66.45 -21.69
N GLY A 633 -9.82 66.35 -22.98
CA GLY A 633 -10.58 65.25 -23.60
C GLY A 633 -12.00 65.65 -24.03
N GLN A 634 -12.44 65.18 -25.20
CA GLN A 634 -13.77 65.47 -25.76
C GLN A 634 -14.84 64.69 -24.96
N GLY A 635 -15.49 65.33 -23.99
CA GLY A 635 -16.66 64.76 -23.31
C GLY A 635 -17.92 64.89 -24.17
N LYS A 636 -19.06 64.32 -23.72
CA LYS A 636 -20.35 64.47 -24.43
C LYS A 636 -20.69 65.93 -24.71
N SER A 637 -20.42 66.83 -23.76
CA SER A 637 -20.61 68.28 -23.93
C SER A 637 -19.71 68.88 -25.03
N SER A 638 -18.45 68.47 -25.11
CA SER A 638 -17.50 68.95 -26.13
C SER A 638 -17.83 68.41 -27.51
N ILE A 639 -18.22 67.12 -27.61
CA ILE A 639 -18.70 66.51 -28.86
C ILE A 639 -19.98 67.21 -29.33
N ASN A 640 -20.93 67.46 -28.41
CA ASN A 640 -22.14 68.20 -28.74
C ASN A 640 -21.85 69.63 -29.19
N SER A 641 -20.88 70.31 -28.56
CA SER A 641 -20.43 71.64 -28.99
C SER A 641 -19.79 71.59 -30.38
N LEU A 642 -18.95 70.60 -30.67
CA LEU A 642 -18.38 70.39 -32.00
C LEU A 642 -19.47 70.15 -33.05
N ILE A 643 -20.42 69.27 -32.77
CA ILE A 643 -21.58 69.00 -33.65
C ILE A 643 -22.39 70.28 -33.84
N SER A 644 -22.64 71.05 -32.78
CA SER A 644 -23.36 72.33 -32.85
C SER A 644 -22.65 73.34 -33.75
N ASN A 645 -21.33 73.50 -33.59
CA ASN A 645 -20.51 74.39 -34.40
C ASN A 645 -20.53 73.98 -35.88
N ILE A 646 -20.36 72.69 -36.18
CA ILE A 646 -20.46 72.19 -37.55
C ILE A 646 -21.87 72.43 -38.11
N SER A 647 -22.92 72.17 -37.31
CA SER A 647 -24.30 72.35 -37.73
C SER A 647 -24.69 73.82 -37.97
N SER A 648 -23.98 74.78 -37.36
CA SER A 648 -24.18 76.21 -37.63
C SER A 648 -23.76 76.61 -39.04
N LYS A 649 -22.74 75.94 -39.60
CA LYS A 649 -22.25 76.14 -40.97
C LYS A 649 -22.91 75.20 -41.97
N PHE A 650 -23.12 73.95 -41.57
CA PHE A 650 -23.70 72.87 -42.37
C PHE A 650 -24.99 72.39 -41.69
N PRO A 651 -26.13 73.08 -41.90
CA PRO A 651 -27.37 72.82 -41.16
C PRO A 651 -27.80 71.36 -41.27
N LYS A 652 -28.41 70.80 -40.21
CA LYS A 652 -29.01 69.45 -40.19
C LYS A 652 -30.28 69.39 -41.06
N LYS A 653 -30.16 69.76 -42.34
CA LYS A 653 -31.18 69.70 -43.38
C LYS A 653 -30.54 69.24 -44.69
N ASN A 654 -31.23 68.40 -45.44
CA ASN A 654 -30.76 67.97 -46.76
C ASN A 654 -30.62 69.17 -47.70
N PHE A 655 -29.43 69.38 -48.27
CA PHE A 655 -29.19 70.33 -49.37
C PHE A 655 -27.94 69.95 -50.17
N GLU A 656 -27.86 70.45 -51.39
CA GLU A 656 -26.74 70.25 -52.29
C GLU A 656 -26.54 71.51 -53.14
N ASP A 657 -25.33 72.04 -53.16
CA ASP A 657 -24.89 73.14 -54.02
C ASP A 657 -23.57 72.77 -54.70
N ALA A 658 -22.99 73.65 -55.53
CA ALA A 658 -21.77 73.35 -56.28
C ALA A 658 -20.55 72.96 -55.43
N ASN A 659 -20.51 73.34 -54.15
CA ASN A 659 -19.38 73.16 -53.23
C ASN A 659 -19.68 72.21 -52.06
N THR A 660 -20.95 72.00 -51.71
CA THR A 660 -21.38 71.32 -50.48
C THR A 660 -22.57 70.42 -50.71
N LYS A 661 -22.53 69.22 -50.11
CA LYS A 661 -23.65 68.29 -50.02
C LYS A 661 -23.88 67.90 -48.56
N VAL A 662 -25.07 68.13 -48.04
CA VAL A 662 -25.48 67.71 -46.70
C VAL A 662 -26.59 66.67 -46.79
N GLU A 663 -26.36 65.52 -46.16
CA GLU A 663 -27.30 64.40 -46.08
C GLU A 663 -27.67 64.14 -44.62
N VAL A 664 -28.96 64.05 -44.34
CA VAL A 664 -29.51 63.86 -43.00
C VAL A 664 -30.41 62.65 -42.99
N TYR A 665 -30.00 61.63 -42.24
CA TYR A 665 -30.66 60.33 -42.15
C TYR A 665 -31.46 60.12 -40.85
N GLY A 666 -31.91 61.21 -40.21
CA GLY A 666 -32.84 61.18 -39.06
C GLY A 666 -32.52 60.16 -37.97
N ASP A 667 -33.57 59.56 -37.38
CA ASP A 667 -33.48 58.51 -36.36
C ASP A 667 -33.11 57.11 -36.92
N ALA A 668 -32.80 57.00 -38.21
CA ALA A 668 -32.53 55.72 -38.85
C ALA A 668 -31.06 55.28 -38.70
N ASN A 669 -30.86 53.97 -38.58
CA ASN A 669 -29.54 53.36 -38.76
C ASN A 669 -29.19 53.40 -40.25
N LYS A 670 -28.07 54.03 -40.59
CA LYS A 670 -27.65 54.18 -41.99
C LYS A 670 -26.41 53.36 -42.29
N GLN A 671 -26.50 52.51 -43.31
CA GLN A 671 -25.33 51.90 -43.92
C GLN A 671 -24.79 52.79 -45.05
N LEU A 672 -23.48 53.05 -45.01
CA LEU A 672 -22.71 53.72 -46.05
C LEU A 672 -21.86 52.66 -46.76
N GLY A 673 -22.17 52.41 -48.02
CA GLY A 673 -21.30 51.64 -48.91
C GLY A 673 -20.05 52.43 -49.30
N SER A 674 -19.37 52.00 -50.36
CA SER A 674 -18.21 52.73 -50.88
C SER A 674 -18.62 54.14 -51.32
N ILE A 675 -17.85 55.14 -50.89
CA ILE A 675 -18.02 56.54 -51.29
C ILE A 675 -16.72 56.99 -51.94
N SER A 676 -16.80 57.47 -53.18
CA SER A 676 -15.72 58.19 -53.83
C SER A 676 -16.19 59.61 -54.09
N ALA A 677 -15.74 60.57 -53.27
CA ALA A 677 -16.15 61.96 -53.42
C ALA A 677 -15.17 62.73 -54.32
N ASP A 678 -15.66 63.24 -55.44
CA ASP A 678 -14.85 63.89 -56.50
C ASP A 678 -15.22 65.35 -56.78
N LYS A 679 -16.25 65.94 -56.12
CA LYS A 679 -16.65 67.33 -56.41
C LYS A 679 -16.87 68.27 -55.21
N GLN A 680 -17.42 67.82 -54.07
CA GLN A 680 -17.92 68.71 -53.01
C GLN A 680 -17.52 68.28 -51.59
N THR A 681 -17.58 69.22 -50.62
CA THR A 681 -17.55 68.91 -49.19
C THR A 681 -18.84 68.16 -48.86
N ARG A 682 -18.74 66.99 -48.23
CA ARG A 682 -19.88 66.13 -47.96
C ARG A 682 -20.08 65.97 -46.45
N VAL A 683 -21.23 66.38 -45.92
CA VAL A 683 -21.57 66.22 -44.49
C VAL A 683 -22.74 65.26 -44.35
N ILE A 684 -22.55 64.18 -43.59
CA ILE A 684 -23.52 63.11 -43.41
C ILE A 684 -23.91 63.05 -41.93
N TYR A 685 -25.19 63.29 -41.64
CA TYR A 685 -25.78 63.14 -40.31
C TYR A 685 -26.64 61.87 -40.23
N GLY A 686 -26.56 61.13 -39.13
CA GLY A 686 -27.43 59.98 -38.86
C GLY A 686 -27.47 59.58 -37.38
N LYS A 687 -28.33 58.62 -37.03
CA LYS A 687 -28.37 58.07 -35.65
C LYS A 687 -27.21 57.12 -35.41
N ASN A 688 -27.20 55.94 -36.03
CA ASN A 688 -26.05 55.06 -36.05
C ASN A 688 -25.58 54.89 -37.50
N ILE A 689 -24.27 54.95 -37.73
CA ILE A 689 -23.69 54.90 -39.07
C ILE A 689 -22.80 53.66 -39.19
N ARG A 690 -23.11 52.77 -40.13
CA ARG A 690 -22.29 51.61 -40.48
C ARG A 690 -21.56 51.87 -41.79
N ILE A 691 -20.24 51.92 -41.76
CA ILE A 691 -19.38 52.03 -42.94
C ILE A 691 -19.04 50.61 -43.39
N SER A 692 -19.64 50.17 -44.50
CA SER A 692 -19.46 48.83 -45.06
C SER A 692 -18.50 48.77 -46.25
N GLY A 693 -18.04 49.93 -46.74
CA GLY A 693 -17.09 50.04 -47.85
C GLY A 693 -16.12 51.21 -47.65
N ASP A 694 -15.07 51.26 -48.46
CA ASP A 694 -14.05 52.31 -48.36
C ASP A 694 -14.64 53.70 -48.66
N ILE A 695 -14.25 54.68 -47.85
CA ILE A 695 -14.59 56.08 -48.04
C ILE A 695 -13.33 56.77 -48.53
N VAL A 696 -13.35 57.22 -49.78
CA VAL A 696 -12.21 57.83 -50.45
C VAL A 696 -12.53 59.27 -50.81
N ASN A 697 -11.72 60.16 -50.26
CA ASN A 697 -11.69 61.57 -50.66
C ASN A 697 -10.56 61.71 -51.67
N ALA A 698 -10.91 61.87 -52.95
CA ALA A 698 -9.94 61.86 -54.04
C ALA A 698 -8.93 63.01 -53.89
N ASP A 699 -7.64 62.71 -54.05
CA ASP A 699 -6.59 63.72 -54.09
C ASP A 699 -6.76 64.57 -55.38
N ARG A 700 -6.65 65.89 -55.28
CA ARG A 700 -6.84 66.82 -56.42
C ARG A 700 -5.71 67.83 -56.50
N ALA A 701 -5.55 68.44 -57.67
CA ALA A 701 -4.74 69.63 -57.82
C ALA A 701 -5.34 70.76 -56.97
N VAL A 702 -4.54 71.32 -56.08
CA VAL A 702 -4.91 72.40 -55.16
C VAL A 702 -4.23 73.67 -55.63
N ASN A 703 -5.00 74.71 -55.96
CA ASN A 703 -4.46 76.02 -56.31
C ASN A 703 -4.70 77.04 -55.19
N ASN A 704 -5.78 76.88 -54.40
CA ASN A 704 -6.12 77.73 -53.26
C ASN A 704 -6.70 76.90 -52.08
N ASP A 705 -6.72 77.47 -50.88
CA ASP A 705 -7.25 76.82 -49.65
C ASP A 705 -8.74 76.42 -49.75
N SER A 706 -9.52 77.07 -50.63
CA SER A 706 -10.92 76.73 -50.89
C SER A 706 -11.12 75.46 -51.72
N ASP A 707 -10.05 74.93 -52.34
CA ASP A 707 -10.10 73.76 -53.21
C ASP A 707 -10.06 72.45 -52.43
N PHE A 708 -9.60 72.50 -51.17
CA PHE A 708 -9.72 71.36 -50.26
C PHE A 708 -11.20 71.05 -50.02
N ARG A 709 -11.55 69.76 -50.02
CA ARG A 709 -12.89 69.25 -49.71
C ARG A 709 -12.75 68.18 -48.64
N GLN A 710 -13.73 68.10 -47.74
CA GLN A 710 -13.72 67.12 -46.66
C GLN A 710 -15.03 66.31 -46.67
N ILE A 711 -14.94 65.07 -46.23
CA ILE A 711 -16.10 64.25 -45.88
C ILE A 711 -16.23 64.29 -44.36
N ILE A 712 -17.39 64.64 -43.83
CA ILE A 712 -17.66 64.71 -42.39
C ILE A 712 -18.85 63.80 -42.09
N ILE A 713 -18.63 62.80 -41.24
CA ILE A 713 -19.63 61.81 -40.85
C ILE A 713 -19.94 62.02 -39.38
N ILE A 714 -21.20 62.34 -39.09
CA ILE A 714 -21.70 62.69 -37.76
C ILE A 714 -22.81 61.73 -37.36
N ALA A 715 -22.59 61.00 -36.27
CA ALA A 715 -23.55 60.08 -35.67
C ALA A 715 -24.01 60.57 -34.29
N ASP A 716 -25.32 60.65 -34.07
CA ASP A 716 -25.91 60.92 -32.75
C ASP A 716 -25.80 59.69 -31.79
N GLY A 717 -25.45 58.52 -32.34
CA GLY A 717 -25.12 57.27 -31.65
C GLY A 717 -23.74 56.76 -32.06
N ASP A 718 -23.65 55.51 -32.51
CA ASP A 718 -22.38 54.83 -32.81
C ASP A 718 -21.97 54.91 -34.29
N ILE A 719 -20.66 54.90 -34.57
CA ILE A 719 -20.11 54.65 -35.90
C ILE A 719 -19.43 53.28 -35.89
N THR A 720 -19.83 52.41 -36.80
CA THR A 720 -19.30 51.05 -36.94
C THR A 720 -18.62 50.90 -38.28
N ILE A 721 -17.40 50.39 -38.31
CA ILE A 721 -16.64 50.16 -39.54
C ILE A 721 -16.49 48.64 -39.74
N ASP A 722 -16.96 48.13 -40.87
CA ASP A 722 -16.93 46.70 -41.17
C ASP A 722 -15.50 46.20 -41.41
N GLN A 723 -15.26 44.93 -41.10
CA GLN A 723 -13.96 44.26 -41.19
C GLN A 723 -13.28 44.32 -42.58
N GLY A 724 -14.06 44.51 -43.65
CA GLY A 724 -13.57 44.60 -45.02
C GLY A 724 -13.01 45.98 -45.40
N VAL A 725 -13.37 47.03 -44.65
CA VAL A 725 -12.95 48.41 -44.93
C VAL A 725 -11.47 48.58 -44.61
N LYS A 726 -10.73 49.23 -45.50
CA LYS A 726 -9.29 49.52 -45.41
C LYS A 726 -9.01 51.01 -45.32
N ARG A 727 -9.88 51.86 -45.88
CA ARG A 727 -9.66 53.31 -45.95
C ARG A 727 -10.94 54.09 -45.64
N VAL A 728 -10.83 55.06 -44.74
CA VAL A 728 -11.89 56.01 -44.40
C VAL A 728 -11.33 57.43 -44.38
N ASP A 729 -11.46 58.13 -45.50
CA ASP A 729 -11.06 59.53 -45.66
C ASP A 729 -12.20 60.46 -45.25
N ALA A 730 -12.53 60.47 -43.96
CA ALA A 730 -13.57 61.30 -43.42
C ALA A 730 -13.27 61.69 -41.97
N TRP A 731 -13.85 62.82 -41.55
CA TRP A 731 -13.97 63.14 -40.14
C TRP A 731 -15.04 62.26 -39.54
N LEU A 732 -14.74 61.60 -38.43
CA LEU A 732 -15.64 60.68 -37.75
C LEU A 732 -16.03 61.25 -36.39
N ILE A 733 -17.28 61.70 -36.27
CA ILE A 733 -17.78 62.35 -35.05
C ILE A 733 -18.99 61.55 -34.55
N ALA A 734 -18.87 60.93 -33.38
CA ALA A 734 -19.92 60.10 -32.79
C ALA A 734 -20.24 60.56 -31.37
N GLN A 735 -21.51 60.75 -31.01
CA GLN A 735 -21.85 60.92 -29.58
C GLN A 735 -21.70 59.60 -28.80
N GLY A 736 -21.75 58.47 -29.50
CA GLY A 736 -21.50 57.12 -29.01
C GLY A 736 -20.06 56.64 -29.29
N VAL A 737 -19.92 55.35 -29.53
CA VAL A 737 -18.66 54.65 -29.72
C VAL A 737 -18.32 54.55 -31.20
N ILE A 738 -17.04 54.76 -31.55
CA ILE A 738 -16.49 54.39 -32.84
C ILE A 738 -15.83 53.03 -32.70
N ASN A 739 -16.28 52.06 -33.51
CA ASN A 739 -15.73 50.72 -33.55
C ASN A 739 -15.11 50.44 -34.92
N THR A 740 -13.83 50.14 -34.95
CA THR A 740 -13.07 50.00 -36.19
C THR A 740 -13.24 48.63 -36.85
N CYS A 741 -13.80 47.62 -36.17
CA CYS A 741 -14.09 46.32 -36.78
C CYS A 741 -15.45 45.77 -36.32
N ALA A 742 -16.35 45.52 -37.27
CA ALA A 742 -17.55 44.72 -37.07
C ALA A 742 -17.64 43.59 -38.10
N VAL A 743 -18.11 42.45 -37.64
CA VAL A 743 -18.30 41.24 -38.45
C VAL A 743 -19.77 41.18 -38.84
N ASN A 744 -20.05 41.27 -40.15
CA ASN A 744 -21.41 41.35 -40.67
C ASN A 744 -22.27 42.47 -40.04
N GLY A 745 -21.63 43.53 -39.54
CA GLY A 745 -22.29 44.66 -38.87
C GLY A 745 -22.60 44.45 -37.39
N ALA A 746 -22.30 43.27 -36.84
CA ALA A 746 -22.41 43.01 -35.41
C ALA A 746 -21.09 43.40 -34.71
N GLN A 747 -21.22 44.11 -33.59
CA GLN A 747 -20.10 44.44 -32.72
C GLN A 747 -19.97 43.40 -31.60
N ASN A 748 -19.02 42.47 -31.73
CA ASN A 748 -18.77 41.46 -30.72
C ASN A 748 -17.26 41.28 -30.52
N ALA A 749 -16.80 41.46 -29.28
CA ALA A 749 -15.38 41.34 -28.95
C ALA A 749 -14.83 39.93 -29.23
N ASN A 750 -15.66 38.89 -29.15
CA ASN A 750 -15.26 37.51 -29.44
C ASN A 750 -14.94 37.29 -30.93
N ASP A 751 -15.45 38.17 -31.80
CA ASP A 751 -15.19 38.11 -33.23
C ASP A 751 -13.90 38.85 -33.63
N VAL A 752 -13.23 39.52 -32.68
CA VAL A 752 -11.98 40.26 -32.90
C VAL A 752 -10.80 39.29 -32.87
N ASN A 753 -10.54 38.67 -34.01
CA ASN A 753 -9.45 37.70 -34.18
C ASN A 753 -8.72 37.88 -35.54
N MET A 754 -7.76 37.01 -35.83
CA MET A 754 -6.98 37.04 -37.06
C MET A 754 -7.78 36.70 -38.32
N LYS A 755 -8.88 35.97 -38.20
CA LYS A 755 -9.70 35.58 -39.35
C LYS A 755 -10.61 36.70 -39.80
N ASN A 756 -11.18 37.43 -38.84
CA ASN A 756 -12.21 38.43 -39.13
C ASN A 756 -11.63 39.84 -39.34
N CYS A 757 -10.77 40.33 -38.44
CA CYS A 757 -10.41 41.75 -38.34
C CYS A 757 -8.99 42.10 -38.82
N ASN A 758 -8.40 41.31 -39.73
CA ASN A 758 -6.98 41.38 -40.08
C ASN A 758 -6.59 42.41 -41.17
N ASN A 759 -7.54 43.20 -41.66
CA ASN A 759 -7.24 44.30 -42.58
C ASN A 759 -6.74 45.53 -41.83
N GLN A 760 -5.65 46.15 -42.28
CA GLN A 760 -5.21 47.44 -41.76
C GLN A 760 -6.24 48.52 -42.13
N LEU A 761 -6.62 49.36 -41.17
CA LEU A 761 -7.53 50.48 -41.39
C LEU A 761 -6.78 51.81 -41.34
N ARG A 762 -6.89 52.62 -42.39
CA ARG A 762 -6.41 54.00 -42.40
C ARG A 762 -7.59 54.96 -42.37
N VAL A 763 -7.69 55.75 -41.29
CA VAL A 763 -8.64 56.84 -41.15
C VAL A 763 -7.92 58.15 -41.40
N ARG A 764 -8.37 58.93 -42.39
CA ARG A 764 -7.80 60.24 -42.73
C ARG A 764 -8.84 61.33 -42.44
N GLY A 765 -8.70 61.99 -41.30
CA GLY A 765 -9.63 63.01 -40.81
C GLY A 765 -9.72 63.06 -39.29
N GLY A 766 -10.30 64.15 -38.78
CA GLY A 766 -10.50 64.33 -37.34
C GLY A 766 -11.46 63.28 -36.75
N THR A 767 -11.10 62.64 -35.65
CA THR A 767 -11.93 61.62 -34.99
C THR A 767 -12.32 62.06 -33.58
N ALA A 768 -13.62 62.10 -33.29
CA ALA A 768 -14.15 62.46 -31.97
C ALA A 768 -15.29 61.50 -31.57
N SER A 769 -15.19 60.90 -30.38
CA SER A 769 -16.21 59.96 -29.90
C SER A 769 -16.26 59.84 -28.37
N LYS A 770 -17.34 59.29 -27.84
CA LYS A 770 -17.41 58.90 -26.42
C LYS A 770 -16.41 57.79 -26.08
N GLY A 771 -16.06 56.96 -27.07
CA GLY A 771 -15.03 55.95 -26.94
C GLY A 771 -14.61 55.41 -28.30
N LEU A 772 -13.31 55.17 -28.46
CA LEU A 772 -12.73 54.59 -29.68
C LEU A 772 -12.27 53.17 -29.38
N ARG A 773 -12.87 52.19 -30.06
CA ARG A 773 -12.54 50.76 -29.97
C ARG A 773 -11.70 50.36 -31.18
N LEU A 774 -10.41 50.15 -30.92
CA LEU A 774 -9.39 49.78 -31.90
C LEU A 774 -9.39 48.24 -32.07
N TRP A 775 -10.32 47.71 -32.85
CA TRP A 775 -10.57 46.27 -33.02
C TRP A 775 -9.97 45.68 -34.29
N ARG A 776 -9.12 46.40 -35.03
CA ARG A 776 -8.30 45.77 -36.06
C ARG A 776 -7.18 44.95 -35.44
N THR A 777 -6.88 43.87 -36.13
CA THR A 777 -5.89 42.91 -35.69
C THR A 777 -4.65 42.93 -36.61
N ALA A 778 -4.67 43.59 -37.76
CA ALA A 778 -3.57 43.59 -38.75
C ALA A 778 -2.17 43.92 -38.17
N GLY A 779 -1.12 43.34 -38.76
CA GLY A 779 0.26 43.49 -38.28
C GLY A 779 0.50 42.82 -36.93
N SER A 780 1.66 43.09 -36.32
CA SER A 780 2.04 42.52 -35.01
C SER A 780 2.03 40.97 -34.95
N ASP A 781 2.17 40.31 -36.09
CA ASP A 781 2.09 38.85 -36.22
C ASP A 781 3.37 38.14 -35.79
N GLY A 782 4.53 38.81 -35.85
CA GLY A 782 5.80 38.23 -35.40
C GLY A 782 6.36 37.13 -36.28
N THR A 783 5.73 36.89 -37.43
CA THR A 783 6.14 35.90 -38.43
C THR A 783 7.36 36.36 -39.25
N ALA A 784 7.62 37.67 -39.30
CA ALA A 784 8.81 38.27 -39.89
C ALA A 784 9.40 39.37 -39.00
N LYS A 785 10.70 39.65 -39.16
CA LYS A 785 11.48 40.58 -38.31
C LYS A 785 10.89 42.01 -38.27
N ASP A 786 10.22 42.43 -39.35
CA ASP A 786 9.79 43.82 -39.57
C ASP A 786 8.28 44.02 -39.35
N THR A 787 7.49 42.95 -39.20
CA THR A 787 6.01 43.03 -39.13
C THR A 787 5.48 43.33 -37.72
N LEU A 788 6.33 43.24 -36.70
CA LEU A 788 5.99 43.55 -35.30
C LEU A 788 5.69 45.03 -35.05
N ALA A 789 6.19 45.93 -35.91
CA ALA A 789 5.95 47.37 -35.82
C ALA A 789 4.76 47.85 -36.66
N ASN A 790 4.27 47.02 -37.59
CA ASN A 790 3.19 47.39 -38.49
C ASN A 790 1.91 47.67 -37.70
N PRO A 791 1.29 48.85 -37.88
CA PRO A 791 0.06 49.19 -37.19
C PRO A 791 -1.13 48.47 -37.79
N ALA A 792 -2.07 48.08 -36.94
CA ALA A 792 -3.38 47.63 -37.36
C ALA A 792 -4.25 48.81 -37.83
N GLU A 793 -4.01 49.98 -37.26
CA GLU A 793 -4.82 51.17 -37.48
C GLU A 793 -3.94 52.41 -37.54
N ILE A 794 -4.23 53.29 -38.50
CA ILE A 794 -3.57 54.58 -38.67
C ILE A 794 -4.63 55.66 -38.70
N PHE A 795 -4.60 56.56 -37.73
CA PHE A 795 -5.41 57.77 -37.73
C PHE A 795 -4.50 58.92 -38.13
N ASN A 796 -4.77 59.51 -39.29
CA ASN A 796 -3.95 60.55 -39.86
C ASN A 796 -4.77 61.82 -40.05
N GLN A 797 -4.50 62.85 -39.26
CA GLN A 797 -5.04 64.17 -39.51
C GLN A 797 -4.13 64.91 -40.48
N SER A 798 -4.39 64.75 -41.77
CA SER A 798 -3.56 65.30 -42.82
C SER A 798 -3.64 66.84 -42.92
N ALA A 799 -2.61 67.47 -43.50
CA ALA A 799 -2.49 68.93 -43.56
C ALA A 799 -3.67 69.62 -44.28
N ASP A 800 -4.25 68.96 -45.29
CA ASP A 800 -5.47 69.40 -46.00
C ASP A 800 -6.67 69.61 -45.07
N THR A 801 -6.74 68.84 -43.97
CA THR A 801 -7.79 68.97 -42.94
C THR A 801 -7.71 70.33 -42.26
N TYR A 802 -6.50 70.80 -41.95
CA TYR A 802 -6.26 72.09 -41.29
C TYR A 802 -6.50 73.25 -42.24
N LEU A 803 -5.98 73.16 -43.47
CA LEU A 803 -6.15 74.19 -44.50
C LEU A 803 -7.63 74.36 -44.88
N TRP A 804 -8.36 73.25 -45.01
CA TRP A 804 -9.80 73.29 -45.21
C TRP A 804 -10.54 73.92 -44.03
N ALA A 805 -10.24 73.52 -42.78
CA ALA A 805 -10.91 74.08 -41.60
C ALA A 805 -10.69 75.60 -41.49
N GLN A 806 -9.48 76.08 -41.82
CA GLN A 806 -9.16 77.50 -41.86
C GLN A 806 -10.02 78.24 -42.89
N SER A 807 -10.15 77.71 -44.12
CA SER A 807 -10.97 78.35 -45.16
C SER A 807 -12.45 78.43 -44.79
N GLN A 808 -12.96 77.50 -43.97
CA GLN A 808 -14.34 77.54 -43.47
C GLN A 808 -14.58 78.56 -42.34
N SER A 809 -13.54 78.94 -41.60
CA SER A 809 -13.64 79.84 -40.44
C SER A 809 -13.89 81.31 -40.79
N GLY A 810 -13.68 81.71 -42.05
CA GLY A 810 -14.03 83.05 -42.56
C GLY A 810 -13.20 84.23 -42.02
N GLY A 811 -12.16 83.98 -41.21
CA GLY A 811 -11.27 85.03 -40.69
C GLY A 811 -10.04 85.27 -41.56
N VAL A 812 -9.52 86.50 -41.56
CA VAL A 812 -8.24 86.90 -42.21
C VAL A 812 -7.01 86.36 -41.43
N GLY A 813 -7.11 85.15 -40.89
CA GLY A 813 -6.06 84.51 -40.12
C GLY A 813 -4.96 84.00 -41.03
N LYS A 814 -3.81 84.70 -41.03
CA LYS A 814 -2.58 84.28 -41.71
C LYS A 814 -1.98 83.09 -40.95
N ILE A 815 -1.72 81.97 -41.64
CA ILE A 815 -0.78 80.97 -41.13
C ILE A 815 0.62 81.57 -41.26
N VAL A 816 1.25 81.87 -40.14
CA VAL A 816 2.66 82.29 -40.10
C VAL A 816 3.41 81.17 -39.42
N THR A 817 4.46 80.65 -40.07
CA THR A 817 5.41 79.75 -39.40
C THR A 817 6.06 80.53 -38.27
N THR A 818 5.60 80.30 -37.04
CA THR A 818 6.12 80.97 -35.85
C THR A 818 7.45 80.37 -35.41
N TYR A 819 7.68 79.10 -35.69
CA TYR A 819 8.99 78.46 -35.58
C TYR A 819 9.05 77.17 -36.41
N THR A 820 10.25 76.86 -36.91
CA THR A 820 10.53 75.60 -37.62
C THR A 820 11.51 74.81 -36.77
N LYS A 821 11.23 73.53 -36.54
CA LYS A 821 12.15 72.61 -35.86
C LYS A 821 12.29 71.34 -36.67
N GLU A 822 13.53 71.04 -37.02
CA GLU A 822 13.93 69.73 -37.49
C GLU A 822 13.62 68.70 -36.41
N LEU A 823 12.72 67.77 -36.72
CA LEU A 823 12.50 66.60 -35.87
C LEU A 823 13.75 65.69 -35.98
N PRO A 824 14.15 65.01 -34.90
CA PRO A 824 15.25 64.04 -34.95
C PRO A 824 15.02 63.02 -36.07
N VAL A 825 16.12 62.56 -36.66
CA VAL A 825 16.11 61.57 -37.75
C VAL A 825 15.24 60.37 -37.37
N ARG A 826 14.24 60.08 -38.21
CA ARG A 826 13.35 58.92 -38.08
C ARG A 826 14.19 57.67 -38.40
N TYR A 827 14.33 56.74 -37.44
CA TYR A 827 15.01 55.45 -37.63
C TYR A 827 14.00 54.32 -37.73
#